data_AF-A0AAU5V5Y6-F1
#
_entry.id   AF-A0AAU5V5Y6-F1
#
_cell.length_a   1.000
_cell.length_b   1.000
_cell.length_c   1.000
_cell.angle_alpha   90.00
_cell.angle_beta   90.00
_cell.angle_gamma   90.00
#
_symmetry.space_group_name_H-M   'P 1'
#
loop_
_entity.id
_entity.type
_entity.pdbx_description
1 polymer ?
#
loop_
_entity_poly.entity_id
_entity_poly.type
_entity_poly.pdbx_seq_one_letter_code
_entity_poly.pdbx_strand_id
1 'polypeptide(L)'
;MHEIRPRGAARIRARSTVLAVLTAVTLGLTTAGTATAQQTADEKPRQVGRVDLTAAPAPATVTSTFPKQSGERCEATKAGSKERRAGAVKACVSTSPILAPRTTAQPKSLAATATATAATAASCSLTSSGNYSYERFSYCVTGINVLYILRDSNGAELGRGTLEISTSASLPASGTTWSEHVTVTMTSAIGEVTALNAKFRASCGTGCTATTTSPWYNNNDLVLGKSLNGDVKYSSSPAAGGVAEFLTSYKMYVTSPGATAIDPNASWDNPRKIRCDNAVGGTSAAGCVIPSITPVVPMSAQASDAGGAVAAYAWAQQNLDGAWGKKSSPLTRSTSGVANRTASTCGGFTAQTEIVENDSCGDFPFGEAKEGGAAGAQCAQVIPNLGNGEWDAYVLNDAHVLDRAAPCVQAHVTPAEKQFADNQLADGFKNQRVIDADQFELTFSLPDAGPQASCLNDPRPINSIPNPNGGGWFWNTTEPVPHVNKTVSLPSPPSPPDTPYPAGERPTRAQACLTRQTEEGTGTSDPITGWEDAEEFKANNGLTYQLARCHLIANILGGKGTSELTRFNLVPCWQSGMNTGKPSMRTYELIAQKLVQGTTPGLGTSDAIFYQVTPVYNDPESTIPVGVTMNAHIERADGTTEDLFPDVYVTNTYRNTGLYNLGN
;
A
#
# COMPACT_ATOMS: atom_id res chain seq x y z
N MET A 1 -4.41 65.72 -74.74
CA MET A 1 -5.76 65.48 -74.18
C MET A 1 -5.61 65.44 -72.66
N HIS A 2 -6.24 66.40 -71.98
CA HIS A 2 -6.57 66.58 -70.55
C HIS A 2 -6.06 65.55 -69.52
N GLU A 3 -5.27 65.95 -68.51
CA GLU A 3 -5.67 66.40 -67.14
C GLU A 3 -6.18 65.26 -66.23
N ILE A 4 -6.13 65.23 -64.88
CA ILE A 4 -5.48 65.92 -63.75
C ILE A 4 -5.66 64.96 -62.54
N ARG A 5 -4.88 65.14 -61.46
CA ARG A 5 -4.98 64.52 -60.09
C ARG A 5 -6.35 64.84 -59.39
N PRO A 6 -6.62 64.72 -58.05
CA PRO A 6 -5.88 64.18 -56.88
C PRO A 6 -6.71 63.42 -55.79
N ARG A 7 -5.95 62.87 -54.82
CA ARG A 7 -6.12 62.72 -53.34
C ARG A 7 -7.39 63.21 -52.60
N GLY A 8 -7.73 62.46 -51.54
CA GLY A 8 -8.22 62.90 -50.20
C GLY A 8 -8.43 61.67 -49.29
N ALA A 9 -7.74 61.46 -48.14
CA ALA A 9 -7.91 62.06 -46.79
C ALA A 9 -9.30 61.74 -46.17
N ALA A 10 -9.52 61.37 -44.89
CA ALA A 10 -8.72 61.19 -43.67
C ALA A 10 -9.58 60.43 -42.59
N ARG A 11 -8.89 59.89 -41.57
CA ARG A 11 -9.21 59.69 -40.12
C ARG A 11 -10.68 59.54 -39.64
N ILE A 12 -10.89 58.63 -38.67
CA ILE A 12 -11.37 58.92 -37.28
C ILE A 12 -11.29 57.64 -36.40
N ARG A 13 -10.83 57.81 -35.15
CA ARG A 13 -10.88 56.82 -34.05
C ARG A 13 -12.27 56.80 -33.43
N ALA A 14 -12.73 55.64 -32.97
CA ALA A 14 -13.73 55.55 -31.90
C ALA A 14 -13.36 54.42 -30.92
N ARG A 15 -13.14 54.80 -29.66
CA ARG A 15 -13.29 53.94 -28.49
C ARG A 15 -14.73 54.13 -28.00
N SER A 16 -15.44 53.06 -27.67
CA SER A 16 -16.55 53.11 -26.72
C SER A 16 -16.65 51.80 -25.95
N THR A 17 -16.49 51.98 -24.65
CA THR A 17 -16.97 51.22 -23.49
C THR A 17 -18.44 50.77 -23.61
N VAL A 18 -18.74 49.57 -23.07
CA VAL A 18 -20.05 49.27 -22.48
C VAL A 18 -19.81 48.68 -21.09
N LEU A 19 -20.51 49.28 -20.13
CA LEU A 19 -20.58 49.01 -18.71
C LEU A 19 -22.04 48.64 -18.40
N ALA A 20 -22.26 47.57 -17.62
CA ALA A 20 -23.50 47.30 -16.87
C ALA A 20 -23.03 46.42 -15.68
N VAL A 21 -22.95 46.86 -14.41
CA VAL A 21 -23.93 47.43 -13.46
C VAL A 21 -25.09 46.48 -13.15
N LEU A 22 -25.06 45.88 -11.95
CA LEU A 22 -26.02 46.04 -10.84
C LEU A 22 -25.49 45.15 -9.66
N THR A 23 -25.02 45.73 -8.54
CA THR A 23 -25.74 46.02 -7.26
C THR A 23 -26.41 44.79 -6.62
N ALA A 24 -26.38 44.54 -5.31
CA ALA A 24 -25.77 45.15 -4.13
C ALA A 24 -26.11 44.24 -2.93
N VAL A 25 -25.53 44.58 -1.79
CA VAL A 25 -26.04 44.47 -0.40
C VAL A 25 -25.15 43.70 0.56
N THR A 26 -24.83 44.46 1.59
CA THR A 26 -23.87 44.45 2.68
C THR A 26 -24.32 43.69 3.94
N LEU A 27 -23.39 43.64 4.90
CA LEU A 27 -23.46 43.30 6.33
C LEU A 27 -23.11 41.83 6.61
N GLY A 28 -22.07 41.47 7.36
CA GLY A 28 -21.31 42.18 8.37
C GLY A 28 -21.38 41.36 9.66
N LEU A 29 -20.23 40.91 10.18
CA LEU A 29 -19.89 40.83 11.62
C LEU A 29 -18.65 39.95 11.82
N THR A 30 -17.63 40.59 12.37
CA THR A 30 -16.48 39.99 13.04
C THR A 30 -16.90 39.30 14.32
N THR A 31 -16.47 38.06 14.53
CA THR A 31 -16.28 37.49 15.87
C THR A 31 -14.93 36.80 15.94
N ALA A 32 -14.01 37.43 16.67
CA ALA A 32 -12.84 36.79 17.23
C ALA A 32 -13.31 35.87 18.37
N GLY A 33 -12.92 34.60 18.31
CA GLY A 33 -13.08 33.64 19.39
C GLY A 33 -11.71 33.06 19.75
N THR A 34 -10.99 33.74 20.63
CA THR A 34 -9.90 33.14 21.39
C THR A 34 -10.49 32.23 22.46
N ALA A 35 -10.20 30.94 22.40
CA ALA A 35 -10.36 30.03 23.53
C ALA A 35 -9.09 29.17 23.65
N THR A 36 -8.45 29.37 24.78
CA THR A 36 -7.25 28.76 25.33
C THR A 36 -7.34 27.24 25.44
N ALA A 37 -6.41 26.52 24.82
CA ALA A 37 -6.09 25.15 25.21
C ALA A 37 -5.04 25.22 26.33
N GLN A 38 -5.51 24.91 27.53
CA GLN A 38 -4.75 24.85 28.77
C GLN A 38 -3.78 23.66 28.72
N GLN A 39 -2.49 23.92 28.88
CA GLN A 39 -1.48 22.90 29.17
C GLN A 39 -1.74 22.34 30.57
N THR A 40 -2.18 21.08 30.66
CA THR A 40 -1.94 20.24 31.84
C THR A 40 -0.73 19.37 31.55
N ALA A 41 0.39 19.74 32.16
CA ALA A 41 1.53 18.89 32.35
C ALA A 41 1.20 17.90 33.47
N ASP A 42 0.99 16.64 33.13
CA ASP A 42 1.37 15.44 33.91
C ASP A 42 0.70 14.21 33.30
N GLU A 43 1.31 13.63 32.26
CA GLU A 43 1.11 12.21 31.98
C GLU A 43 2.38 11.60 31.35
N LYS A 44 2.88 10.56 32.03
CA LYS A 44 4.05 9.76 31.67
C LYS A 44 3.85 9.17 30.25
N PRO A 45 4.83 9.21 29.33
CA PRO A 45 4.66 8.62 28.01
C PRO A 45 4.54 7.10 28.12
N ARG A 46 3.32 6.58 27.93
CA ARG A 46 3.05 5.16 27.68
C ARG A 46 3.52 4.87 26.26
N GLN A 47 4.42 3.89 26.10
CA GLN A 47 4.83 3.36 24.80
C GLN A 47 3.59 2.92 24.02
N VAL A 48 3.21 3.69 23.00
CA VAL A 48 2.27 3.27 21.98
C VAL A 48 3.02 2.32 21.05
N GLY A 49 2.47 1.13 20.90
CA GLY A 49 2.99 0.08 20.03
C GLY A 49 3.26 0.63 18.63
N ARG A 50 4.43 0.25 18.13
CA ARG A 50 4.89 0.43 16.76
C ARG A 50 3.78 0.04 15.78
N VAL A 51 3.15 1.04 15.18
CA VAL A 51 2.40 0.85 13.93
C VAL A 51 3.46 0.56 12.88
N ASP A 52 3.53 -0.69 12.42
CA ASP A 52 4.27 -1.02 11.21
C ASP A 52 3.55 -0.33 10.05
N LEU A 53 4.01 0.87 9.72
CA LEU A 53 3.78 1.49 8.43
C LEU A 53 4.30 0.51 7.38
N THR A 54 3.38 -0.13 6.66
CA THR A 54 3.68 -0.87 5.45
C THR A 54 4.57 -0.02 4.55
N ALA A 55 5.79 -0.48 4.36
CA ALA A 55 6.80 0.23 3.59
C ALA A 55 6.27 0.48 2.16
N ALA A 56 6.39 1.72 1.70
CA ALA A 56 6.24 2.03 0.28
C ALA A 56 7.14 1.08 -0.54
N PRO A 57 6.71 0.65 -1.74
CA PRO A 57 7.51 -0.24 -2.56
C PRO A 57 8.92 0.33 -2.75
N ALA A 58 9.93 -0.47 -2.42
CA ALA A 58 11.32 -0.05 -2.54
C ALA A 58 11.61 0.35 -3.99
N PRO A 59 12.27 1.49 -4.24
CA PRO A 59 12.58 1.93 -5.60
C PRO A 59 13.37 0.85 -6.33
N ALA A 60 13.02 0.62 -7.60
CA ALA A 60 13.70 -0.34 -8.46
C ALA A 60 15.20 0.02 -8.55
N THR A 61 16.03 -0.73 -7.83
CA THR A 61 17.47 -0.56 -7.82
C THR A 61 18.08 -1.44 -8.90
N VAL A 62 18.87 -0.86 -9.80
CA VAL A 62 19.62 -1.61 -10.81
C VAL A 62 21.09 -1.32 -10.67
N THR A 63 21.93 -2.35 -10.77
CA THR A 63 23.38 -2.20 -10.70
C THR A 63 24.02 -2.20 -12.08
N SER A 64 25.23 -1.64 -12.19
CA SER A 64 26.12 -1.92 -13.31
C SER A 64 27.57 -2.03 -12.82
N THR A 65 28.36 -2.85 -13.52
CA THR A 65 29.77 -3.00 -13.22
C THR A 65 30.54 -1.74 -13.60
N PHE A 66 31.52 -1.36 -12.79
CA PHE A 66 32.50 -0.35 -13.18
C PHE A 66 33.23 -0.81 -14.48
N PRO A 67 33.53 0.11 -15.42
CA PRO A 67 34.27 -0.23 -16.63
C PRO A 67 35.59 -0.94 -16.33
N LYS A 68 36.01 -1.85 -17.22
CA LYS A 68 37.25 -2.63 -17.07
C LYS A 68 38.46 -1.68 -16.92
N GLN A 69 39.45 -2.12 -16.13
CA GLN A 69 40.64 -1.37 -15.71
C GLN A 69 41.18 -0.44 -16.80
N SER A 70 41.37 0.86 -16.48
CA SER A 70 42.08 1.75 -17.41
C SER A 70 43.53 1.29 -17.53
N GLY A 71 44.10 1.33 -18.73
CA GLY A 71 45.53 1.03 -18.92
C GLY A 71 46.42 1.85 -17.97
N GLU A 72 47.50 1.23 -17.47
CA GLU A 72 48.48 1.89 -16.60
C GLU A 72 49.14 3.06 -17.33
N ARG A 73 49.07 4.26 -16.74
CA ARG A 73 49.73 5.47 -17.26
C ARG A 73 50.92 5.81 -16.37
N CYS A 74 52.11 5.84 -16.96
CA CYS A 74 53.35 6.14 -16.23
C CYS A 74 53.94 7.48 -16.66
N GLU A 75 54.27 8.32 -15.68
CA GLU A 75 54.96 9.60 -15.87
C GLU A 75 56.32 9.60 -15.17
N ALA A 76 57.27 10.41 -15.65
CA ALA A 76 58.55 10.56 -14.99
C ALA A 76 58.39 11.30 -13.65
N THR A 77 59.03 10.80 -12.60
CA THR A 77 59.06 11.47 -11.29
C THR A 77 59.81 12.81 -11.38
N LYS A 78 59.31 13.86 -10.73
CA LYS A 78 59.92 15.20 -10.72
C LYS A 78 61.36 15.16 -10.20
N ALA A 79 62.28 15.81 -10.92
CA ALA A 79 63.67 15.95 -10.47
C ALA A 79 63.74 16.64 -9.09
N GLY A 80 64.52 16.07 -8.17
CA GLY A 80 64.69 16.60 -6.80
C GLY A 80 63.59 16.24 -5.80
N SER A 81 62.52 15.54 -6.21
CA SER A 81 61.46 15.06 -5.30
C SER A 81 61.99 14.01 -4.32
N LYS A 82 61.25 13.77 -3.22
CA LYS A 82 61.58 12.71 -2.25
C LYS A 82 61.69 11.35 -2.95
N GLU A 83 60.76 11.07 -3.85
CA GLU A 83 60.68 9.80 -4.58
C GLU A 83 61.87 9.64 -5.53
N ARG A 84 62.28 10.71 -6.22
CA ARG A 84 63.47 10.70 -7.08
C ARG A 84 64.76 10.50 -6.29
N ARG A 85 64.83 11.01 -5.04
CA ARG A 85 65.95 10.75 -4.13
C ARG A 85 65.94 9.32 -3.58
N ALA A 86 64.77 8.72 -3.46
CA ALA A 86 64.58 7.30 -3.12
C ALA A 86 64.80 6.35 -4.32
N GLY A 87 65.25 6.86 -5.48
CA GLY A 87 65.59 6.05 -6.65
C GLY A 87 64.45 5.84 -7.65
N ALA A 88 63.25 6.38 -7.39
CA ALA A 88 62.14 6.27 -8.33
C ALA A 88 62.42 7.10 -9.59
N VAL A 89 62.16 6.53 -10.77
CA VAL A 89 62.23 7.27 -12.04
C VAL A 89 60.90 7.42 -12.75
N LYS A 90 59.91 6.59 -12.40
CA LYS A 90 58.55 6.63 -12.95
C LYS A 90 57.50 6.45 -11.84
N ALA A 91 56.35 7.11 -12.02
CA ALA A 91 55.15 6.96 -11.23
C ALA A 91 54.01 6.50 -12.15
N CYS A 92 53.35 5.40 -11.81
CA CYS A 92 52.35 4.75 -12.65
C CYS A 92 50.99 4.71 -11.95
N VAL A 93 49.91 5.03 -12.68
CA VAL A 93 48.54 5.06 -12.14
C VAL A 93 47.58 4.23 -13.00
N SER A 94 46.66 3.51 -12.36
CA SER A 94 45.56 2.80 -13.03
C SER A 94 44.27 2.85 -12.21
N THR A 95 43.11 2.77 -12.87
CA THR A 95 41.79 2.65 -12.21
C THR A 95 41.27 1.22 -12.34
N SER A 96 40.68 0.65 -11.30
CA SER A 96 40.03 -0.67 -11.35
C SER A 96 38.91 -0.74 -10.32
N PRO A 97 37.87 -1.58 -10.50
CA PRO A 97 36.98 -1.89 -9.39
C PRO A 97 37.75 -2.68 -8.31
N ILE A 98 37.35 -2.54 -7.04
CA ILE A 98 37.74 -3.52 -6.01
C ILE A 98 37.30 -4.91 -6.50
N LEU A 99 38.27 -5.82 -6.67
CA LEU A 99 37.95 -7.22 -6.87
C LEU A 99 37.23 -7.71 -5.62
N ALA A 100 35.98 -8.16 -5.76
CA ALA A 100 35.28 -8.83 -4.69
C ALA A 100 36.24 -9.90 -4.10
N PRO A 101 36.46 -9.92 -2.78
CA PRO A 101 37.39 -10.88 -2.19
C PRO A 101 36.96 -12.27 -2.61
N ARG A 102 37.86 -13.02 -3.26
CA ARG A 102 37.67 -14.47 -3.46
C ARG A 102 37.46 -15.04 -2.07
N THR A 103 36.26 -15.54 -1.81
CA THR A 103 35.87 -16.13 -0.54
C THR A 103 36.69 -17.39 -0.28
N THR A 104 37.88 -17.22 0.32
CA THR A 104 38.38 -18.22 1.25
C THR A 104 37.67 -17.98 2.57
N ALA A 105 36.79 -18.91 2.94
CA ALA A 105 36.02 -18.87 4.17
C ALA A 105 36.95 -18.67 5.38
N GLN A 106 36.82 -17.53 6.07
CA GLN A 106 37.31 -17.36 7.44
C GLN A 106 36.42 -16.37 8.23
N PRO A 107 36.40 -16.49 9.57
CA PRO A 107 35.18 -16.39 10.37
C PRO A 107 34.80 -14.96 10.75
N LYS A 108 33.51 -14.81 11.10
CA LYS A 108 32.89 -13.61 11.69
C LYS A 108 33.78 -12.99 12.78
N SER A 109 34.24 -11.76 12.56
CA SER A 109 34.65 -10.85 13.62
C SER A 109 34.00 -9.49 13.45
N LEU A 110 33.09 -9.22 14.37
CA LEU A 110 32.61 -7.95 14.95
C LEU A 110 32.81 -6.63 14.19
N ALA A 111 31.65 -6.00 13.96
CA ALA A 111 31.36 -4.61 13.65
C ALA A 111 32.42 -3.58 14.06
N ALA A 112 32.82 -2.76 13.09
CA ALA A 112 33.38 -1.43 13.31
C ALA A 112 32.30 -0.38 13.04
N THR A 113 31.91 0.32 14.09
CA THR A 113 30.92 1.40 14.14
C THR A 113 31.45 2.62 13.36
N ALA A 114 30.85 2.95 12.22
CA ALA A 114 31.06 4.23 11.56
C ALA A 114 29.94 5.20 12.00
N THR A 115 30.34 6.25 12.72
CA THR A 115 29.49 7.33 13.20
C THR A 115 28.86 8.10 12.04
N ALA A 116 27.53 8.10 11.99
CA ALA A 116 26.73 8.92 11.10
C ALA A 116 26.70 10.36 11.59
N THR A 117 27.17 11.29 10.76
CA THR A 117 26.83 12.71 10.84
C THR A 117 26.12 13.09 9.55
N ALA A 118 24.91 13.61 9.71
CA ALA A 118 23.93 13.87 8.68
C ALA A 118 24.39 14.90 7.62
N ALA A 119 24.47 14.42 6.39
CA ALA A 119 24.06 15.15 5.19
C ALA A 119 23.09 14.21 4.47
N THR A 120 22.03 14.74 3.87
CA THR A 120 21.02 13.99 3.10
C THR A 120 21.67 13.02 2.11
N ALA A 121 21.90 11.79 2.57
CA ALA A 121 22.58 10.76 1.80
C ALA A 121 21.63 10.30 0.69
N ALA A 122 22.17 10.12 -0.51
CA ALA A 122 21.46 9.52 -1.63
C ALA A 122 20.80 8.20 -1.19
N SER A 123 19.57 7.96 -1.66
CA SER A 123 18.76 6.79 -1.31
C SER A 123 19.32 5.45 -1.79
N CYS A 124 20.28 5.47 -2.72
CA CYS A 124 20.84 4.24 -3.29
C CYS A 124 21.74 3.51 -2.27
N SER A 125 21.41 2.25 -2.02
CA SER A 125 22.17 1.40 -1.09
C SER A 125 23.53 0.99 -1.68
N LEU A 126 24.61 1.30 -0.96
CA LEU A 126 26.01 0.97 -1.30
C LEU A 126 26.34 -0.47 -0.87
N THR A 127 25.60 -1.45 -1.39
CA THR A 127 25.68 -2.84 -0.89
C THR A 127 26.77 -3.68 -1.55
N SER A 128 27.31 -3.26 -2.69
CA SER A 128 28.38 -3.99 -3.39
C SER A 128 29.45 -3.05 -3.94
N SER A 129 30.63 -3.15 -3.34
CA SER A 129 31.85 -2.46 -3.79
C SER A 129 32.19 -2.80 -5.24
N GLY A 130 32.61 -1.80 -6.02
CA GLY A 130 32.98 -1.93 -7.43
C GLY A 130 31.82 -1.87 -8.42
N ASN A 131 30.58 -1.66 -7.95
CA ASN A 131 29.40 -1.51 -8.80
C ASN A 131 28.74 -0.14 -8.58
N TYR A 132 28.22 0.43 -9.67
CA TYR A 132 27.25 1.50 -9.57
C TYR A 132 25.90 0.92 -9.16
N SER A 133 25.18 1.65 -8.32
CA SER A 133 23.78 1.45 -7.94
C SER A 133 22.96 2.62 -8.47
N TYR A 134 21.85 2.34 -9.14
CA TYR A 134 20.98 3.35 -9.74
C TYR A 134 19.54 3.16 -9.29
N GLU A 135 18.92 4.27 -8.95
CA GLU A 135 17.48 4.45 -8.93
C GLU A 135 17.11 5.50 -9.99
N ARG A 136 15.82 5.74 -10.20
CA ARG A 136 15.38 6.71 -11.21
C ARG A 136 15.90 8.13 -10.96
N PHE A 137 16.01 8.52 -9.69
CA PHE A 137 16.43 9.85 -9.26
C PHE A 137 17.72 9.83 -8.44
N SER A 138 18.50 8.75 -8.45
CA SER A 138 19.77 8.71 -7.73
C SER A 138 20.75 7.76 -8.38
N TYR A 139 22.04 8.01 -8.14
CA TYR A 139 23.10 7.06 -8.49
C TYR A 139 24.23 7.16 -7.48
N CYS A 140 24.89 6.04 -7.24
CA CYS A 140 26.09 6.00 -6.42
C CYS A 140 27.01 4.84 -6.78
N VAL A 141 28.26 4.93 -6.37
CA VAL A 141 29.28 3.90 -6.52
C VAL A 141 30.20 3.95 -5.30
N THR A 142 30.63 2.78 -4.85
CA THR A 142 31.73 2.61 -3.88
C THR A 142 32.80 1.71 -4.47
N GLY A 143 34.02 1.77 -3.94
CA GLY A 143 35.04 0.79 -4.28
C GLY A 143 35.66 0.93 -5.67
N ILE A 144 35.75 2.15 -6.19
CA ILE A 144 36.61 2.42 -7.34
C ILE A 144 38.04 2.59 -6.81
N ASN A 145 38.95 1.69 -7.17
CA ASN A 145 40.35 1.78 -6.80
C ASN A 145 41.17 2.57 -7.83
N VAL A 146 41.98 3.50 -7.34
CA VAL A 146 43.08 4.11 -8.07
C VAL A 146 44.39 3.66 -7.44
N LEU A 147 45.16 2.88 -8.21
CA LEU A 147 46.43 2.32 -7.80
C LEU A 147 47.56 3.22 -8.27
N TYR A 148 48.42 3.65 -7.35
CA TYR A 148 49.63 4.42 -7.61
C TYR A 148 50.88 3.58 -7.29
N ILE A 149 51.82 3.47 -8.23
CA ILE A 149 53.06 2.67 -8.08
C ILE A 149 54.27 3.53 -8.42
N LEU A 150 55.30 3.52 -7.56
CA LEU A 150 56.62 4.08 -7.84
C LEU A 150 57.55 2.98 -8.36
N ARG A 151 58.27 3.26 -9.45
CA ARG A 151 59.22 2.32 -10.05
C ARG A 151 60.62 2.93 -10.22
N ASP A 152 61.65 2.13 -9.99
CA ASP A 152 63.05 2.47 -10.26
C ASP A 152 63.40 2.39 -11.77
N SER A 153 64.67 2.60 -12.12
CA SER A 153 65.15 2.53 -13.51
C SER A 153 65.08 1.14 -14.15
N ASN A 154 65.00 0.09 -13.33
CA ASN A 154 64.88 -1.31 -13.75
C ASN A 154 63.41 -1.77 -13.82
N GLY A 155 62.46 -0.91 -13.44
CA GLY A 155 61.04 -1.23 -13.37
C GLY A 155 60.60 -1.89 -12.05
N ALA A 156 61.51 -2.04 -11.09
CA ALA A 156 61.22 -2.59 -9.77
C ALA A 156 60.34 -1.63 -8.96
N GLU A 157 59.36 -2.18 -8.25
CA GLU A 157 58.44 -1.41 -7.41
C GLU A 157 59.13 -0.97 -6.12
N LEU A 158 59.15 0.34 -5.89
CA LEU A 158 59.72 0.97 -4.68
C LEU A 158 58.63 1.28 -3.64
N GLY A 159 57.39 1.43 -4.08
CA GLY A 159 56.27 1.69 -3.19
C GLY A 159 54.94 1.77 -3.93
N ARG A 160 53.87 1.65 -3.17
CA ARG A 160 52.50 1.55 -3.67
C ARG A 160 51.52 2.25 -2.75
N GLY A 161 50.58 2.99 -3.32
CA GLY A 161 49.42 3.52 -2.63
C GLY A 161 48.12 3.16 -3.35
N THR A 162 47.05 2.94 -2.60
CA THR A 162 45.72 2.70 -3.15
C THR A 162 44.75 3.73 -2.61
N LEU A 163 44.03 4.38 -3.51
CA LEU A 163 42.93 5.28 -3.20
C LEU A 163 41.61 4.60 -3.56
N GLU A 164 40.67 4.60 -2.64
CA GLU A 164 39.29 4.17 -2.87
C GLU A 164 38.40 5.40 -3.06
N ILE A 165 37.59 5.38 -4.11
CA ILE A 165 36.67 6.47 -4.47
C ILE A 165 35.25 5.98 -4.32
N SER A 166 34.42 6.83 -3.71
CA SER A 166 32.97 6.68 -3.66
C SER A 166 32.31 7.95 -4.14
N THR A 167 31.25 7.84 -4.95
CA THR A 167 30.44 8.99 -5.34
C THR A 167 28.96 8.70 -5.20
N SER A 168 28.17 9.75 -4.94
CA SER A 168 26.71 9.64 -4.86
C SER A 168 26.03 10.96 -5.22
N ALA A 169 24.90 10.88 -5.93
CA ALA A 169 24.09 12.04 -6.27
C ALA A 169 22.60 11.73 -6.25
N SER A 170 21.80 12.75 -5.94
CA SER A 170 20.36 12.76 -6.15
C SER A 170 20.01 13.72 -7.28
N LEU A 171 19.21 13.25 -8.23
CA LEU A 171 18.73 14.00 -9.37
C LEU A 171 17.39 14.68 -9.04
N PRO A 172 17.19 15.95 -9.41
CA PRO A 172 15.97 16.66 -9.13
C PRO A 172 14.84 16.23 -10.07
N ALA A 173 13.73 15.71 -9.52
CA ALA A 173 12.50 15.56 -10.30
C ALA A 173 11.98 16.91 -10.83
N SER A 174 12.26 17.99 -10.09
CA SER A 174 12.03 19.39 -10.46
C SER A 174 13.26 20.22 -10.10
N GLY A 175 13.85 20.89 -11.08
CA GLY A 175 15.08 21.67 -10.96
C GLY A 175 16.11 21.34 -12.05
N THR A 176 17.01 22.28 -12.33
CA THR A 176 18.02 22.16 -13.40
C THR A 176 19.44 21.97 -12.87
N THR A 177 19.61 21.79 -11.56
CA THR A 177 20.92 21.70 -10.91
C THR A 177 20.96 20.57 -9.89
N TRP A 178 22.11 19.92 -9.75
CA TRP A 178 22.33 18.90 -8.72
C TRP A 178 23.79 18.88 -8.27
N SER A 179 24.03 18.26 -7.10
CA SER A 179 25.37 18.05 -6.55
C SER A 179 25.66 16.56 -6.49
N GLU A 180 26.90 16.18 -6.79
CA GLU A 180 27.42 14.84 -6.58
C GLU A 180 28.51 14.92 -5.50
N HIS A 181 28.31 14.15 -4.44
CA HIS A 181 29.26 14.02 -3.35
C HIS A 181 30.37 13.05 -3.75
N VAL A 182 31.62 13.42 -3.48
CA VAL A 182 32.82 12.64 -3.82
C VAL A 182 33.65 12.43 -2.57
N THR A 183 33.94 11.18 -2.26
CA THR A 183 34.85 10.77 -1.20
C THR A 183 36.04 10.02 -1.80
N VAL A 184 37.25 10.37 -1.38
CA VAL A 184 38.49 9.67 -1.75
C VAL A 184 39.24 9.31 -0.48
N THR A 185 39.50 8.03 -0.25
CA THR A 185 40.20 7.53 0.95
C THR A 185 41.46 6.79 0.56
N MET A 186 42.59 7.03 1.23
CA MET A 186 43.78 6.19 1.05
C MET A 186 43.65 4.92 1.89
N THR A 187 43.50 3.77 1.24
CA THR A 187 43.22 2.48 1.90
C THR A 187 44.45 1.58 2.05
N SER A 188 45.52 1.84 1.27
CA SER A 188 46.79 1.12 1.37
C SER A 188 47.97 2.04 1.07
N ALA A 189 49.09 1.81 1.76
CA ALA A 189 50.36 2.52 1.63
C ALA A 189 51.52 1.56 1.97
N ILE A 190 52.43 1.30 1.03
CA ILE A 190 53.55 0.36 1.19
C ILE A 190 54.83 0.98 0.61
N GLY A 191 55.97 0.71 1.25
CA GLY A 191 57.30 1.12 0.79
C GLY A 191 57.46 2.64 0.80
N GLU A 192 58.01 3.20 -0.27
CA GLU A 192 58.30 4.63 -0.38
C GLU A 192 57.05 5.51 -0.56
N VAL A 193 55.88 4.92 -0.80
CA VAL A 193 54.60 5.65 -0.90
C VAL A 193 53.95 5.72 0.47
N THR A 194 54.24 6.79 1.22
CA THR A 194 53.69 7.05 2.57
C THR A 194 52.52 8.03 2.57
N ALA A 195 52.37 8.81 1.50
CA ALA A 195 51.33 9.80 1.30
C ALA A 195 51.13 10.04 -0.20
N LEU A 196 49.93 10.49 -0.58
CA LEU A 196 49.58 10.85 -1.96
C LEU A 196 48.87 12.20 -1.99
N ASN A 197 48.96 12.89 -3.11
CA ASN A 197 48.12 14.01 -3.44
C ASN A 197 47.04 13.56 -4.42
N ALA A 198 45.80 14.04 -4.26
CA ALA A 198 44.72 13.77 -5.18
C ALA A 198 44.00 15.06 -5.59
N LYS A 199 43.84 15.27 -6.90
CA LYS A 199 42.88 16.23 -7.45
C LYS A 199 41.82 15.49 -8.25
N PHE A 200 40.59 15.98 -8.19
CA PHE A 200 39.45 15.39 -8.88
C PHE A 200 38.81 16.44 -9.77
N ARG A 201 38.47 16.07 -11.00
CA ARG A 201 37.79 16.94 -11.94
C ARG A 201 36.61 16.24 -12.58
N ALA A 202 35.43 16.79 -12.36
CA ALA A 202 34.20 16.42 -13.01
C ALA A 202 33.97 17.23 -14.29
N SER A 203 33.34 16.57 -15.26
CA SER A 203 32.76 17.17 -16.47
C SER A 203 31.50 16.40 -16.86
N CYS A 204 30.79 16.88 -17.87
CA CYS A 204 29.66 16.16 -18.47
C CYS A 204 29.56 16.47 -19.97
N GLY A 205 28.80 15.64 -20.68
CA GLY A 205 28.58 15.78 -22.13
C GLY A 205 27.68 16.97 -22.51
N THR A 206 27.43 17.10 -23.81
CA THR A 206 26.57 18.15 -24.39
C THR A 206 25.19 18.18 -23.74
N GLY A 207 24.70 19.39 -23.44
CA GLY A 207 23.43 19.60 -22.73
C GLY A 207 23.57 19.67 -21.21
N CYS A 208 24.78 19.46 -20.67
CA CYS A 208 25.11 19.66 -19.27
C CYS A 208 26.34 20.57 -19.11
N THR A 209 26.40 21.28 -17.98
CA THR A 209 27.56 22.06 -17.53
C THR A 209 27.96 21.64 -16.13
N ALA A 210 29.22 21.24 -15.93
CA ALA A 210 29.79 21.08 -14.59
C ALA A 210 30.15 22.46 -14.02
N THR A 211 29.29 23.00 -13.16
CA THR A 211 29.42 24.37 -12.59
C THR A 211 30.41 24.43 -11.43
N THR A 212 30.60 23.32 -10.71
CA THR A 212 31.73 23.12 -9.79
C THR A 212 32.46 21.87 -10.24
N THR A 213 33.62 22.05 -10.88
CA THR A 213 34.35 20.95 -11.51
C THR A 213 35.31 20.24 -10.55
N SER A 214 35.72 20.89 -9.46
CA SER A 214 36.68 20.32 -8.50
C SER A 214 36.13 20.45 -7.09
N PRO A 215 35.97 19.34 -6.34
CA PRO A 215 35.49 19.36 -4.96
C PRO A 215 36.56 19.87 -3.98
N TRP A 216 37.84 19.82 -4.38
CA TRP A 216 38.98 20.38 -3.64
C TRP A 216 40.00 20.99 -4.63
N TYR A 217 40.61 22.11 -4.25
CA TYR A 217 41.53 22.88 -5.13
C TYR A 217 43.01 22.79 -4.75
N ASN A 218 43.31 22.45 -3.49
CA ASN A 218 44.67 22.45 -2.97
C ASN A 218 45.31 21.06 -2.95
N ASN A 219 46.63 21.04 -2.92
CA ASN A 219 47.39 19.81 -2.68
C ASN A 219 47.06 19.27 -1.28
N ASN A 220 46.08 18.38 -1.20
CA ASN A 220 45.68 17.74 0.03
C ASN A 220 46.41 16.40 0.18
N ASP A 221 47.30 16.32 1.15
CA ASP A 221 48.04 15.09 1.45
C ASP A 221 47.09 14.05 2.07
N LEU A 222 46.86 12.99 1.31
CA LEU A 222 46.21 11.77 1.74
C LEU A 222 47.27 10.84 2.32
N VAL A 223 47.19 10.59 3.62
CA VAL A 223 47.91 9.49 4.29
C VAL A 223 46.96 8.33 4.57
N LEU A 224 47.50 7.16 4.89
CA LEU A 224 46.72 5.95 5.15
C LEU A 224 45.56 6.22 6.14
N GLY A 225 44.34 5.86 5.75
CA GLY A 225 43.12 6.04 6.53
C GLY A 225 42.51 7.44 6.50
N LYS A 226 43.12 8.43 5.82
CA LYS A 226 42.51 9.75 5.62
C LYS A 226 41.63 9.79 4.37
N SER A 227 40.61 10.65 4.44
CA SER A 227 39.66 10.88 3.36
C SER A 227 39.59 12.36 2.97
N LEU A 228 39.42 12.62 1.66
CA LEU A 228 38.96 13.90 1.12
C LEU A 228 37.48 13.77 0.80
N ASN A 229 36.70 14.78 1.16
CA ASN A 229 35.28 14.85 0.88
C ASN A 229 34.94 16.21 0.28
N GLY A 230 34.00 16.23 -0.65
CA GLY A 230 33.49 17.48 -1.22
C GLY A 230 32.53 17.21 -2.37
N ASP A 231 31.93 18.28 -2.87
CA ASP A 231 30.89 18.19 -3.89
C ASP A 231 31.36 18.76 -5.23
N VAL A 232 30.98 18.07 -6.30
CA VAL A 232 30.93 18.66 -7.64
C VAL A 232 29.49 19.01 -7.97
N LYS A 233 29.29 20.01 -8.83
CA LYS A 233 27.97 20.52 -9.16
C LYS A 233 27.77 20.55 -10.66
N TYR A 234 26.55 20.24 -11.06
CA TYR A 234 26.14 20.20 -12.45
C TYR A 234 24.87 21.01 -12.68
N SER A 235 24.69 21.45 -13.91
CA SER A 235 23.45 22.05 -14.39
C SER A 235 23.09 21.57 -15.79
N SER A 236 21.79 21.48 -16.08
CA SER A 236 21.25 21.22 -17.40
C SER A 236 19.92 21.95 -17.56
N SER A 237 19.82 22.81 -18.57
CA SER A 237 18.67 23.66 -18.81
C SER A 237 18.08 23.41 -20.20
N PRO A 238 17.41 22.25 -20.42
CA PRO A 238 16.73 21.99 -21.68
C PRO A 238 15.64 23.03 -21.95
N ALA A 239 15.45 23.39 -23.22
CA ALA A 239 14.34 24.25 -23.64
C ALA A 239 12.99 23.58 -23.33
N ALA A 240 11.90 24.35 -23.30
CA ALA A 240 10.55 23.79 -23.17
C ALA A 240 10.28 22.75 -24.27
N GLY A 241 9.78 21.57 -23.89
CA GLY A 241 9.63 20.39 -24.77
C GLY A 241 10.92 19.66 -25.10
N GLY A 242 12.09 20.17 -24.67
CA GLY A 242 13.40 19.64 -25.00
C GLY A 242 13.86 18.52 -24.08
N VAL A 243 14.75 17.68 -24.60
CA VAL A 243 15.41 16.57 -23.90
C VAL A 243 16.91 16.68 -24.11
N ALA A 244 17.68 16.57 -23.04
CA ALA A 244 19.15 16.49 -23.05
C ALA A 244 19.58 15.19 -22.37
N GLU A 245 20.41 14.40 -23.05
CA GLU A 245 20.99 13.19 -22.50
C GLU A 245 22.52 13.26 -22.55
N PHE A 246 23.17 12.95 -21.43
CA PHE A 246 24.63 13.03 -21.31
C PHE A 246 25.15 12.06 -20.26
N LEU A 247 26.44 11.78 -20.32
CA LEU A 247 27.19 11.11 -19.26
C LEU A 247 27.91 12.15 -18.42
N THR A 248 28.09 11.87 -17.13
CA THR A 248 29.10 12.53 -16.30
C THR A 248 30.43 11.81 -16.47
N SER A 249 31.51 12.59 -16.46
CA SER A 249 32.87 12.12 -16.71
C SER A 249 33.79 12.63 -15.63
N TYR A 250 34.77 11.81 -15.26
CA TYR A 250 35.64 12.06 -14.12
C TYR A 250 37.11 11.87 -14.52
N LYS A 251 37.94 12.77 -14.01
CA LYS A 251 39.39 12.72 -14.13
C LYS A 251 40.01 12.87 -12.75
N MET A 252 41.00 12.04 -12.46
CA MET A 252 41.76 12.11 -11.23
C MET A 252 43.25 12.29 -11.54
N TYR A 253 43.90 13.09 -10.70
CA TYR A 253 45.31 13.41 -10.76
C TYR A 253 45.92 12.95 -9.45
N VAL A 254 46.67 11.86 -9.49
CA VAL A 254 47.32 11.30 -8.29
C VAL A 254 48.82 11.48 -8.38
N THR A 255 49.43 12.11 -7.38
CA THR A 255 50.89 12.32 -7.33
C THR A 255 51.46 12.06 -5.95
N SER A 256 52.78 12.04 -5.84
CA SER A 256 53.43 12.20 -4.55
C SER A 256 53.27 13.65 -4.01
N PRO A 257 53.35 13.87 -2.69
CA PRO A 257 53.37 15.21 -2.11
C PRO A 257 54.47 16.10 -2.71
N GLY A 258 54.13 17.34 -3.06
CA GLY A 258 55.07 18.31 -3.66
C GLY A 258 55.38 18.11 -5.15
N ALA A 259 54.87 17.04 -5.78
CA ALA A 259 54.82 16.90 -7.23
C ALA A 259 53.56 17.57 -7.82
N THR A 260 53.64 17.97 -9.07
CA THR A 260 52.50 18.54 -9.82
C THR A 260 52.22 17.64 -11.01
N ALA A 261 51.06 16.98 -11.02
CA ALA A 261 50.57 16.28 -12.22
C ALA A 261 50.08 17.33 -13.22
N ILE A 262 50.52 17.20 -14.46
CA ILE A 262 50.10 18.07 -15.57
C ILE A 262 48.96 17.40 -16.34
N ASP A 263 48.93 16.06 -16.39
CA ASP A 263 47.90 15.27 -17.05
C ASP A 263 47.10 14.38 -16.09
N PRO A 264 45.83 14.05 -16.42
CA PRO A 264 45.05 13.09 -15.65
C PRO A 264 45.59 11.68 -15.88
N ASN A 265 45.88 10.99 -14.78
CA ASN A 265 46.44 9.64 -14.80
C ASN A 265 45.41 8.55 -14.42
N ALA A 266 44.16 8.96 -14.16
CA ALA A 266 42.97 8.13 -14.02
C ALA A 266 41.75 8.85 -14.63
N SER A 267 40.93 8.15 -15.41
CA SER A 267 39.70 8.71 -16.00
C SER A 267 38.63 7.64 -16.24
N TRP A 268 37.37 7.98 -16.00
CA TRP A 268 36.22 7.12 -16.24
C TRP A 268 34.95 7.95 -16.43
N ASP A 269 33.89 7.31 -16.94
CA ASP A 269 32.56 7.90 -17.08
C ASP A 269 31.56 7.17 -16.18
N ASN A 270 30.48 7.85 -15.83
CA ASN A 270 29.29 7.17 -15.31
C ASN A 270 28.73 6.25 -16.41
N PRO A 271 28.55 4.94 -16.16
CA PRO A 271 28.06 3.99 -17.17
C PRO A 271 26.67 4.28 -17.72
N ARG A 272 25.84 5.07 -17.02
CA ARG A 272 24.47 5.38 -17.44
C ARG A 272 24.30 6.86 -17.74
N LYS A 273 23.52 7.13 -18.77
CA LYS A 273 23.10 8.49 -19.12
C LYS A 273 22.23 9.06 -18.02
N ILE A 274 22.36 10.37 -17.83
CA ILE A 274 21.38 11.21 -17.16
C ILE A 274 20.58 11.89 -18.27
N ARG A 275 19.26 11.86 -18.16
CA ARG A 275 18.35 12.65 -18.99
C ARG A 275 17.86 13.82 -18.17
N CYS A 276 18.07 15.04 -18.63
CA CYS A 276 17.34 16.20 -18.14
C CYS A 276 16.39 16.67 -19.24
N ASP A 277 15.14 16.92 -18.89
CA ASP A 277 14.11 17.29 -19.86
C ASP A 277 13.19 18.38 -19.33
N ASN A 278 12.47 19.03 -20.23
CA ASN A 278 11.30 19.86 -19.94
C ASN A 278 10.13 19.41 -20.84
N ALA A 279 9.98 18.09 -21.00
CA ALA A 279 9.13 17.47 -22.02
C ALA A 279 7.94 16.70 -21.44
N VAL A 280 7.75 16.70 -20.12
CA VAL A 280 6.59 16.07 -19.48
C VAL A 280 5.26 16.71 -19.94
N GLY A 281 5.26 18.00 -20.20
CA GLY A 281 4.08 18.78 -20.58
C GLY A 281 3.41 19.50 -19.39
N GLY A 282 2.34 20.26 -19.69
CA GLY A 282 1.57 21.01 -18.69
C GLY A 282 2.40 22.08 -17.97
N THR A 283 2.23 22.17 -16.64
CA THR A 283 2.96 23.10 -15.75
C THR A 283 4.21 22.47 -15.13
N SER A 284 4.63 21.28 -15.59
CA SER A 284 5.80 20.59 -15.07
C SER A 284 7.08 21.38 -15.35
N ALA A 285 7.93 21.55 -14.34
CA ALA A 285 9.23 22.17 -14.51
C ALA A 285 10.25 21.20 -15.12
N ALA A 286 11.39 21.73 -15.58
CA ALA A 286 12.51 20.90 -16.01
C ALA A 286 13.05 20.06 -14.84
N GLY A 287 13.64 18.91 -15.13
CA GLY A 287 14.17 17.97 -14.13
C GLY A 287 14.99 16.86 -14.77
N CYS A 288 15.60 16.01 -13.96
CA CYS A 288 16.56 15.00 -14.39
C CYS A 288 16.25 13.60 -13.83
N VAL A 289 16.51 12.57 -14.63
CA VAL A 289 16.34 11.14 -14.29
C VAL A 289 17.44 10.29 -14.89
N ILE A 290 17.57 9.05 -14.41
CA ILE A 290 18.27 7.96 -15.09
C ILE A 290 17.24 7.24 -15.99
N PRO A 291 17.21 7.51 -17.32
CA PRO A 291 16.12 7.05 -18.20
C PRO A 291 16.07 5.53 -18.37
N SER A 292 17.19 4.83 -18.13
CA SER A 292 17.25 3.35 -18.18
C SER A 292 16.56 2.64 -17.00
N ILE A 293 16.06 3.37 -16.01
CA ILE A 293 15.27 2.83 -14.90
C ILE A 293 13.81 3.11 -15.21
N THR A 294 13.01 2.07 -15.45
CA THR A 294 11.58 2.20 -15.74
C THR A 294 10.87 2.98 -14.63
N PRO A 295 10.10 4.04 -14.95
CA PRO A 295 9.29 4.76 -13.99
C PRO A 295 8.16 3.87 -13.45
N VAL A 296 7.85 4.06 -12.17
CA VAL A 296 6.68 3.44 -11.52
C VAL A 296 5.72 4.56 -11.14
N VAL A 297 4.56 4.60 -11.80
CA VAL A 297 3.50 5.59 -11.58
C VAL A 297 2.52 5.03 -10.54
N PRO A 298 2.49 5.57 -9.32
CA PRO A 298 1.55 5.12 -8.31
C PRO A 298 0.17 5.73 -8.53
N MET A 299 -0.87 4.93 -8.28
CA MET A 299 -2.25 5.38 -8.13
C MET A 299 -2.80 4.81 -6.83
N SER A 300 -3.50 5.63 -6.05
CA SER A 300 -4.03 5.23 -4.75
C SER A 300 -5.40 5.82 -4.50
N ALA A 301 -6.26 5.08 -3.83
CA ALA A 301 -7.51 5.61 -3.30
C ALA A 301 -7.74 5.06 -1.89
N GLN A 302 -8.30 5.89 -1.02
CA GLN A 302 -8.88 5.50 0.26
C GLN A 302 -10.40 5.32 0.11
N ALA A 303 -11.04 4.84 1.17
CA ALA A 303 -12.50 4.72 1.25
C ALA A 303 -13.23 6.05 0.99
N SER A 304 -12.66 7.18 1.44
CA SER A 304 -13.27 8.50 1.33
C SER A 304 -13.04 9.20 -0.01
N ASP A 305 -12.21 8.62 -0.88
CA ASP A 305 -11.82 9.25 -2.15
C ASP A 305 -12.82 8.92 -3.26
N ALA A 306 -12.81 9.71 -4.33
CA ALA A 306 -13.47 9.35 -5.59
C ALA A 306 -12.65 8.28 -6.33
N GLY A 307 -12.49 7.10 -5.71
CA GLY A 307 -11.53 6.06 -6.10
C GLY A 307 -11.99 5.08 -7.18
N GLY A 308 -13.24 5.12 -7.64
CA GLY A 308 -13.83 4.06 -8.48
C GLY A 308 -13.05 3.74 -9.75
N ALA A 309 -12.56 4.75 -10.45
CA ALA A 309 -11.73 4.53 -11.65
C ALA A 309 -10.40 3.86 -11.30
N VAL A 310 -9.74 4.26 -10.20
CA VAL A 310 -8.49 3.63 -9.73
C VAL A 310 -8.73 2.16 -9.39
N ALA A 311 -9.85 1.85 -8.74
CA ALA A 311 -10.26 0.49 -8.43
C ALA A 311 -10.48 -0.36 -9.68
N ALA A 312 -11.21 0.17 -10.68
CA ALA A 312 -11.42 -0.52 -11.94
C ALA A 312 -10.11 -0.81 -12.69
N TYR A 313 -9.15 0.11 -12.66
CA TYR A 313 -7.84 -0.09 -13.30
C TYR A 313 -6.99 -1.13 -12.55
N ALA A 314 -7.04 -1.12 -11.22
CA ALA A 314 -6.40 -2.14 -10.40
C ALA A 314 -6.99 -3.53 -10.68
N TRP A 315 -8.32 -3.63 -10.74
CA TRP A 315 -9.04 -4.85 -11.10
C TRP A 315 -8.60 -5.35 -12.49
N ALA A 316 -8.54 -4.46 -13.49
CA ALA A 316 -8.14 -4.82 -14.85
C ALA A 316 -6.72 -5.37 -14.91
N GLN A 317 -5.78 -4.74 -14.21
CA GLN A 317 -4.39 -5.19 -14.11
C GLN A 317 -4.27 -6.59 -13.44
N GLN A 318 -5.19 -6.94 -12.54
CA GLN A 318 -5.19 -8.21 -11.83
C GLN A 318 -5.89 -9.34 -12.61
N ASN A 319 -6.98 -9.02 -13.31
CA ASN A 319 -7.93 -10.00 -13.83
C ASN A 319 -7.82 -10.27 -15.33
N LEU A 320 -7.26 -9.34 -16.12
CA LEU A 320 -7.09 -9.49 -17.56
C LEU A 320 -5.67 -9.96 -17.93
N ASP A 321 -5.57 -10.75 -19.00
CA ASP A 321 -4.36 -11.51 -19.37
C ASP A 321 -3.16 -10.65 -19.76
N GLY A 322 -3.38 -9.50 -20.37
CA GLY A 322 -2.30 -8.58 -20.76
C GLY A 322 -1.66 -7.84 -19.59
N ALA A 323 -2.19 -7.94 -18.35
CA ALA A 323 -1.58 -7.47 -17.11
C ALA A 323 -0.93 -6.07 -17.19
N TRP A 324 -1.59 -5.15 -17.89
CA TRP A 324 -1.11 -3.83 -18.29
C TRP A 324 -0.61 -3.01 -17.10
N GLY A 325 0.54 -2.38 -17.29
CA GLY A 325 1.22 -1.58 -16.25
C GLY A 325 2.05 -2.42 -15.27
N LYS A 326 2.05 -3.76 -15.34
CA LYS A 326 3.04 -4.55 -14.57
C LYS A 326 4.41 -4.49 -15.24
N LYS A 327 5.47 -4.80 -14.50
CA LYS A 327 6.84 -4.94 -15.02
C LYS A 327 6.97 -5.85 -16.26
N SER A 328 6.16 -6.90 -16.35
CA SER A 328 6.14 -7.82 -17.49
C SER A 328 5.40 -7.27 -18.72
N SER A 329 4.55 -6.26 -18.53
CA SER A 329 3.70 -5.63 -19.55
C SER A 329 3.54 -4.14 -19.26
N PRO A 330 4.64 -3.35 -19.32
CA PRO A 330 4.59 -1.92 -19.01
C PRO A 330 3.79 -1.18 -20.07
N LEU A 331 3.17 -0.07 -19.68
CA LEU A 331 2.50 0.84 -20.60
C LEU A 331 3.51 1.78 -21.25
N THR A 332 3.22 2.28 -22.44
CA THR A 332 4.06 3.24 -23.15
C THR A 332 3.35 4.57 -23.30
N ARG A 333 3.88 5.64 -22.71
CA ARG A 333 3.25 6.97 -22.78
C ARG A 333 3.13 7.43 -24.24
N SER A 334 1.95 7.95 -24.59
CA SER A 334 1.65 8.50 -25.89
C SER A 334 0.81 9.77 -25.78
N THR A 335 1.41 10.88 -26.16
CA THR A 335 0.80 12.22 -26.11
C THR A 335 0.03 12.57 -27.39
N SER A 336 0.29 11.87 -28.50
CA SER A 336 -0.42 12.05 -29.77
C SER A 336 -1.57 11.06 -29.90
N GLY A 337 -2.71 11.50 -30.42
CA GLY A 337 -3.87 10.62 -30.69
C GLY A 337 -4.66 10.17 -29.44
N VAL A 338 -4.43 10.79 -28.28
CA VAL A 338 -5.10 10.45 -27.01
C VAL A 338 -6.63 10.44 -27.16
N ALA A 339 -7.20 11.52 -27.69
CA ALA A 339 -8.65 11.64 -27.89
C ALA A 339 -9.23 10.52 -28.78
N ASN A 340 -8.50 10.10 -29.81
CA ASN A 340 -8.94 9.02 -30.70
C ASN A 340 -8.91 7.65 -30.00
N ARG A 341 -7.89 7.39 -29.18
CA ARG A 341 -7.81 6.14 -28.41
C ARG A 341 -8.92 6.07 -27.36
N THR A 342 -9.10 7.13 -26.57
CA THR A 342 -10.20 7.19 -25.60
C THR A 342 -11.56 7.06 -26.28
N ALA A 343 -11.78 7.73 -27.43
CA ALA A 343 -13.02 7.59 -28.19
C ALA A 343 -13.25 6.18 -28.75
N SER A 344 -12.17 5.46 -29.10
CA SER A 344 -12.24 4.06 -29.56
C SER A 344 -12.61 3.12 -28.42
N THR A 345 -11.91 3.22 -27.28
CA THR A 345 -12.20 2.40 -26.08
C THR A 345 -13.59 2.68 -25.53
N CYS A 346 -14.01 3.94 -25.45
CA CYS A 346 -15.35 4.30 -24.99
C CYS A 346 -16.41 4.28 -26.09
N GLY A 347 -16.08 3.80 -27.29
CA GLY A 347 -17.02 3.65 -28.40
C GLY A 347 -18.10 2.63 -28.06
N GLY A 348 -19.37 3.01 -28.21
CA GLY A 348 -20.50 2.13 -27.88
C GLY A 348 -20.84 2.03 -26.39
N PHE A 349 -20.18 2.82 -25.54
CA PHE A 349 -20.51 2.91 -24.11
C PHE A 349 -21.96 3.36 -23.91
N THR A 350 -22.71 2.61 -23.12
CA THR A 350 -24.10 2.93 -22.75
C THR A 350 -24.14 3.26 -21.27
N ALA A 351 -24.45 4.52 -20.94
CA ALA A 351 -24.49 4.98 -19.56
C ALA A 351 -25.55 4.22 -18.75
N GLN A 352 -25.17 3.74 -17.57
CA GLN A 352 -25.98 3.05 -16.58
C GLN A 352 -26.38 4.01 -15.47
N THR A 353 -27.09 5.09 -15.83
CA THR A 353 -27.41 6.19 -14.89
C THR A 353 -28.32 5.79 -13.73
N GLU A 354 -28.95 4.62 -13.82
CA GLU A 354 -29.73 4.02 -12.73
C GLU A 354 -28.85 3.38 -11.64
N ILE A 355 -27.58 3.08 -11.95
CA ILE A 355 -26.61 2.43 -11.06
C ILE A 355 -25.48 3.38 -10.67
N VAL A 356 -24.98 4.18 -11.62
CA VAL A 356 -23.89 5.14 -11.42
C VAL A 356 -24.38 6.55 -11.75
N GLU A 357 -24.32 7.46 -10.77
CA GLU A 357 -24.77 8.84 -10.97
C GLU A 357 -23.91 9.55 -12.02
N ASN A 358 -24.56 10.15 -13.03
CA ASN A 358 -23.87 10.83 -14.14
C ASN A 358 -22.82 9.94 -14.82
N ASP A 359 -23.13 8.65 -14.98
CA ASP A 359 -22.23 7.62 -15.47
C ASP A 359 -21.40 8.04 -16.70
N SER A 360 -20.10 7.77 -16.61
CA SER A 360 -19.08 8.12 -17.59
C SER A 360 -18.11 6.96 -17.79
N CYS A 361 -17.47 6.92 -18.96
CA CYS A 361 -16.53 5.87 -19.30
C CYS A 361 -15.11 6.19 -18.81
N GLY A 362 -14.55 5.32 -17.98
CA GLY A 362 -13.11 5.23 -17.69
C GLY A 362 -12.44 4.19 -18.58
N ASP A 363 -11.52 4.61 -19.45
CA ASP A 363 -10.80 3.75 -20.38
C ASP A 363 -9.49 3.20 -19.79
N PHE A 364 -9.33 1.88 -19.78
CA PHE A 364 -8.07 1.22 -19.43
C PHE A 364 -7.73 0.08 -20.39
N PRO A 365 -6.50 0.00 -20.95
CA PRO A 365 -5.40 0.95 -20.82
C PRO A 365 -5.77 2.36 -21.31
N PHE A 366 -5.17 3.37 -20.68
CA PHE A 366 -5.51 4.78 -20.90
C PHE A 366 -5.31 5.20 -22.35
N GLY A 367 -6.10 6.18 -22.82
CA GLY A 367 -5.81 6.90 -24.05
C GLY A 367 -4.43 7.58 -24.06
N GLU A 368 -3.85 7.89 -22.90
CA GLU A 368 -2.47 8.41 -22.78
C GLU A 368 -1.38 7.33 -22.88
N ALA A 369 -1.75 6.06 -23.13
CA ALA A 369 -0.85 4.94 -23.39
C ALA A 369 -1.02 4.40 -24.82
N LYS A 370 0.05 3.85 -25.42
CA LYS A 370 0.00 3.24 -26.76
C LYS A 370 -0.85 1.97 -26.80
N GLU A 371 -0.93 1.28 -25.67
CA GLU A 371 -1.68 0.04 -25.48
C GLU A 371 -3.19 0.28 -25.36
N GLY A 372 -3.61 1.54 -25.20
CA GLY A 372 -5.03 1.92 -25.19
C GLY A 372 -5.63 2.04 -26.60
N GLY A 373 -6.95 2.21 -26.66
CA GLY A 373 -7.68 2.45 -27.90
C GLY A 373 -8.20 1.22 -28.62
N ALA A 374 -8.26 0.06 -27.95
CA ALA A 374 -9.03 -1.08 -28.43
C ALA A 374 -10.51 -0.69 -28.62
N ALA A 375 -11.24 -1.39 -29.50
CA ALA A 375 -12.63 -1.06 -29.75
C ALA A 375 -13.50 -1.39 -28.54
N GLY A 376 -14.36 -0.46 -28.11
CA GLY A 376 -15.19 -0.62 -26.92
C GLY A 376 -16.03 -1.91 -26.85
N ALA A 377 -16.49 -2.40 -28.00
CA ALA A 377 -17.23 -3.67 -28.10
C ALA A 377 -16.41 -4.92 -27.73
N GLN A 378 -15.08 -4.80 -27.59
CA GLN A 378 -14.18 -5.87 -27.17
C GLN A 378 -13.77 -5.73 -25.69
N CYS A 379 -14.10 -4.61 -25.04
CA CYS A 379 -13.71 -4.37 -23.66
C CYS A 379 -14.61 -5.09 -22.68
N ALA A 380 -14.05 -5.49 -21.53
CA ALA A 380 -14.86 -5.85 -20.38
C ALA A 380 -15.52 -4.57 -19.82
N GLN A 381 -16.82 -4.61 -19.52
CA GLN A 381 -17.52 -3.51 -18.85
C GLN A 381 -17.54 -3.79 -17.35
N VAL A 382 -17.15 -2.82 -16.54
CA VAL A 382 -17.13 -2.98 -15.08
C VAL A 382 -17.74 -1.79 -14.35
N ILE A 383 -18.42 -2.05 -13.23
CA ILE A 383 -18.88 -1.03 -12.28
C ILE A 383 -18.06 -1.19 -11.00
N PRO A 384 -17.18 -0.23 -10.65
CA PRO A 384 -16.53 -0.25 -9.35
C PRO A 384 -17.57 -0.01 -8.25
N ASN A 385 -17.46 -0.76 -7.17
CA ASN A 385 -18.35 -0.67 -6.02
C ASN A 385 -17.54 -0.39 -4.76
N LEU A 386 -17.94 0.62 -4.00
CA LEU A 386 -17.39 0.93 -2.69
C LEU A 386 -18.34 0.42 -1.61
N GLY A 387 -18.08 -0.77 -1.08
CA GLY A 387 -18.84 -1.37 0.01
C GLY A 387 -18.02 -1.36 1.30
N ASN A 388 -18.58 -0.85 2.40
CA ASN A 388 -17.97 -0.89 3.75
C ASN A 388 -16.54 -0.33 3.87
N GLY A 389 -16.19 0.61 2.99
CA GLY A 389 -14.87 1.28 2.98
C GLY A 389 -13.84 0.65 2.04
N GLU A 390 -14.24 -0.31 1.20
CA GLU A 390 -13.35 -1.08 0.32
C GLU A 390 -13.88 -1.12 -1.12
N TRP A 391 -12.95 -1.22 -2.08
CA TRP A 391 -13.27 -1.13 -3.50
C TRP A 391 -13.27 -2.52 -4.18
N ASP A 392 -14.35 -2.86 -4.88
CA ASP A 392 -14.45 -4.01 -5.81
C ASP A 392 -14.94 -3.55 -7.19
N ALA A 393 -15.03 -4.44 -8.19
CA ALA A 393 -15.63 -4.16 -9.49
C ALA A 393 -16.53 -5.31 -10.00
N TYR A 394 -17.81 -4.99 -10.27
CA TYR A 394 -18.77 -5.89 -10.91
C TYR A 394 -18.60 -5.89 -12.42
N VAL A 395 -18.56 -7.06 -13.06
CA VAL A 395 -18.57 -7.17 -14.52
C VAL A 395 -20.01 -7.08 -15.03
N LEU A 396 -20.29 -6.12 -15.92
CA LEU A 396 -21.59 -5.93 -16.56
C LEU A 396 -21.77 -6.87 -17.77
N ASN A 397 -23.03 -7.30 -17.99
CA ASN A 397 -23.55 -8.22 -19.02
C ASN A 397 -23.51 -9.70 -18.63
N ASP A 398 -24.64 -10.29 -18.17
CA ASP A 398 -25.15 -11.70 -18.12
C ASP A 398 -24.21 -12.94 -18.11
N ALA A 399 -22.90 -12.76 -18.24
CA ALA A 399 -21.88 -13.75 -18.16
C ALA A 399 -21.31 -13.66 -16.74
N HIS A 400 -21.71 -14.59 -15.89
CA HIS A 400 -20.95 -14.97 -14.70
C HIS A 400 -19.51 -15.46 -15.04
N VAL A 401 -19.04 -15.26 -16.28
CA VAL A 401 -17.76 -15.71 -16.82
C VAL A 401 -17.02 -14.51 -17.40
N LEU A 402 -16.04 -14.03 -16.64
CA LEU A 402 -15.07 -13.02 -17.05
C LEU A 402 -14.29 -13.49 -18.30
N ASP A 403 -14.34 -12.71 -19.39
CA ASP A 403 -13.39 -12.87 -20.50
C ASP A 403 -12.06 -12.19 -20.15
N ARG A 404 -11.09 -13.01 -19.72
CA ARG A 404 -9.74 -12.53 -19.36
C ARG A 404 -8.93 -12.04 -20.56
N ALA A 405 -9.32 -12.42 -21.78
CA ALA A 405 -8.63 -12.02 -23.00
C ALA A 405 -9.07 -10.64 -23.52
N ALA A 406 -10.04 -9.99 -22.87
CA ALA A 406 -10.45 -8.63 -23.21
C ALA A 406 -9.24 -7.68 -23.23
N PRO A 407 -9.02 -6.91 -24.31
CA PRO A 407 -7.84 -6.05 -24.45
C PRO A 407 -7.96 -4.73 -23.66
N CYS A 408 -9.11 -4.47 -23.05
CA CYS A 408 -9.45 -3.23 -22.38
C CYS A 408 -10.62 -3.39 -21.41
N VAL A 409 -10.81 -2.36 -20.58
CA VAL A 409 -11.94 -2.15 -19.70
C VAL A 409 -12.64 -0.83 -20.06
N GLN A 410 -13.97 -0.88 -20.08
CA GLN A 410 -14.86 0.26 -19.98
C GLN A 410 -15.42 0.31 -18.55
N ALA A 411 -14.85 1.19 -17.71
CA ALA A 411 -15.33 1.37 -16.35
C ALA A 411 -16.51 2.36 -16.33
N HIS A 412 -17.61 1.97 -15.71
CA HIS A 412 -18.76 2.83 -15.41
C HIS A 412 -18.48 3.60 -14.13
N VAL A 413 -18.10 4.86 -14.24
CA VAL A 413 -17.65 5.69 -13.12
C VAL A 413 -18.28 7.08 -13.18
N THR A 414 -18.42 7.71 -12.03
CA THR A 414 -18.81 9.13 -11.99
C THR A 414 -17.72 9.99 -12.63
N PRO A 415 -18.05 11.20 -13.14
CA PRO A 415 -17.05 12.12 -13.69
C PRO A 415 -16.00 12.54 -12.67
N ALA A 416 -16.36 12.58 -11.38
CA ALA A 416 -15.45 12.90 -10.29
C ALA A 416 -14.40 11.80 -10.09
N GLU A 417 -14.80 10.54 -10.15
CA GLU A 417 -13.87 9.39 -10.05
C GLU A 417 -12.94 9.32 -11.25
N LYS A 418 -13.46 9.55 -12.46
CA LYS A 418 -12.62 9.63 -13.66
C LYS A 418 -11.59 10.76 -13.53
N GLN A 419 -12.02 11.97 -13.16
CA GLN A 419 -11.12 13.11 -12.99
C GLN A 419 -10.08 12.87 -11.90
N PHE A 420 -10.45 12.19 -10.82
CA PHE A 420 -9.53 11.82 -9.73
C PHE A 420 -8.41 10.92 -10.24
N ALA A 421 -8.74 9.87 -11.00
CA ALA A 421 -7.73 8.98 -11.58
C ALA A 421 -6.88 9.66 -12.66
N ASP A 422 -7.48 10.51 -13.52
CA ASP A 422 -6.76 11.29 -14.53
C ASP A 422 -5.72 12.22 -13.87
N ASN A 423 -6.08 12.87 -12.75
CA ASN A 423 -5.17 13.71 -11.98
C ASN A 423 -3.98 12.92 -11.42
N GLN A 424 -4.23 11.73 -10.87
CA GLN A 424 -3.15 10.87 -10.37
C GLN A 424 -2.22 10.38 -11.47
N LEU A 425 -2.74 10.05 -12.65
CA LEU A 425 -1.91 9.69 -13.79
C LEU A 425 -1.02 10.86 -14.22
N ALA A 426 -1.59 12.07 -14.33
CA ALA A 426 -0.87 13.28 -14.68
C ALA A 426 0.22 13.64 -13.65
N ASP A 427 -0.12 13.58 -12.36
CA ASP A 427 0.83 13.79 -11.26
C ASP A 427 1.90 12.70 -11.23
N GLY A 428 1.54 11.46 -11.51
CA GLY A 428 2.46 10.35 -11.70
C GLY A 428 3.47 10.60 -12.81
N PHE A 429 3.02 11.03 -13.98
CA PHE A 429 3.91 11.41 -15.09
C PHE A 429 4.82 12.58 -14.73
N LYS A 430 4.32 13.56 -13.98
CA LYS A 430 5.13 14.68 -13.46
C LYS A 430 6.19 14.21 -12.47
N ASN A 431 5.78 13.49 -11.43
CA ASN A 431 6.65 13.05 -10.33
C ASN A 431 7.70 12.05 -10.80
N GLN A 432 7.35 11.20 -11.76
CA GLN A 432 8.26 10.23 -12.35
C GLN A 432 8.93 10.73 -13.63
N ARG A 433 8.68 11.97 -14.07
CA ARG A 433 9.16 12.52 -15.35
C ARG A 433 8.97 11.57 -16.54
N VAL A 434 7.80 10.95 -16.67
CA VAL A 434 7.48 10.10 -17.83
C VAL A 434 7.23 11.03 -19.00
N ILE A 435 7.94 10.87 -20.13
CA ILE A 435 7.73 11.67 -21.36
C ILE A 435 7.19 10.80 -22.49
N ASP A 436 6.84 11.39 -23.63
CA ASP A 436 6.36 10.63 -24.78
C ASP A 436 7.32 9.48 -25.15
N ALA A 437 6.75 8.30 -25.46
CA ALA A 437 7.45 7.05 -25.73
C ALA A 437 8.21 6.40 -24.54
N ASP A 438 8.23 7.00 -23.35
CA ASP A 438 8.70 6.29 -22.15
C ASP A 438 7.77 5.12 -21.84
N GLN A 439 8.34 3.95 -21.53
CA GLN A 439 7.60 2.89 -20.85
C GLN A 439 7.43 3.24 -19.38
N PHE A 440 6.34 2.82 -18.74
CA PHE A 440 6.05 3.02 -17.32
C PHE A 440 5.25 1.85 -16.74
N GLU A 441 5.50 1.57 -15.46
CA GLU A 441 4.72 0.65 -14.65
C GLU A 441 3.66 1.42 -13.86
N LEU A 442 2.59 0.73 -13.47
CA LEU A 442 1.55 1.20 -12.57
C LEU A 442 1.55 0.36 -11.30
N THR A 443 1.41 1.02 -10.16
CA THR A 443 1.15 0.36 -8.88
C THR A 443 -0.09 0.95 -8.25
N PHE A 444 -0.96 0.08 -7.71
CA PHE A 444 -2.20 0.47 -7.07
C PHE A 444 -2.13 0.25 -5.56
N SER A 445 -2.63 1.21 -4.79
CA SER A 445 -2.86 1.07 -3.34
C SER A 445 -4.32 1.39 -3.05
N LEU A 446 -5.08 0.36 -2.67
CA LEU A 446 -6.50 0.44 -2.29
C LEU A 446 -6.65 -0.11 -0.87
N PRO A 447 -7.75 0.16 -0.16
CA PRO A 447 -8.05 -0.47 1.13
C PRO A 447 -8.12 -2.01 0.95
N ASP A 448 -7.46 -2.77 1.82
CA ASP A 448 -7.34 -4.24 1.73
C ASP A 448 -8.45 -4.97 2.52
N ALA A 449 -9.55 -5.35 1.85
CA ALA A 449 -10.21 -6.66 1.90
C ALA A 449 -11.26 -6.71 0.78
N GLY A 450 -11.60 -7.90 0.28
CA GLY A 450 -12.58 -8.05 -0.80
C GLY A 450 -14.02 -7.91 -0.30
N PRO A 451 -15.01 -7.85 -1.20
CA PRO A 451 -16.42 -7.83 -0.81
C PRO A 451 -16.75 -9.03 0.09
N GLN A 452 -17.40 -8.78 1.21
CA GLN A 452 -17.87 -9.80 2.15
C GLN A 452 -19.23 -9.42 2.74
N ALA A 453 -19.95 -10.42 3.24
CA ALA A 453 -21.21 -10.26 3.94
C ALA A 453 -21.13 -9.16 5.01
N SER A 454 -22.18 -8.36 5.16
CA SER A 454 -22.22 -7.20 6.06
C SER A 454 -21.88 -7.58 7.51
N CYS A 455 -22.33 -8.74 7.96
CA CYS A 455 -22.06 -9.25 9.29
C CYS A 455 -20.59 -9.63 9.51
N LEU A 456 -19.78 -9.80 8.47
CA LEU A 456 -18.33 -10.06 8.58
C LEU A 456 -17.49 -8.78 8.72
N ASN A 457 -18.10 -7.61 8.55
CA ASN A 457 -17.41 -6.33 8.63
C ASN A 457 -16.80 -6.05 10.01
N ASP A 458 -15.71 -5.28 10.01
CA ASP A 458 -15.07 -4.76 11.22
C ASP A 458 -15.60 -3.34 11.54
N PRO A 459 -15.92 -3.00 12.81
CA PRO A 459 -15.87 -3.84 13.99
C PRO A 459 -17.05 -4.80 14.10
N ARG A 460 -16.73 -6.08 14.37
CA ARG A 460 -17.72 -7.04 14.87
C ARG A 460 -18.39 -6.54 16.15
N PRO A 461 -19.59 -7.03 16.53
CA PRO A 461 -20.26 -6.61 17.76
C PRO A 461 -19.35 -6.75 18.98
N ILE A 462 -19.40 -5.75 19.86
CA ILE A 462 -18.64 -5.73 21.11
C ILE A 462 -19.02 -6.99 21.92
N ASN A 463 -18.01 -7.69 22.44
CA ASN A 463 -18.14 -8.98 23.17
C ASN A 463 -18.59 -10.18 22.31
N SER A 464 -18.61 -10.06 20.98
CA SER A 464 -18.77 -11.23 20.11
C SER A 464 -17.56 -12.17 20.21
N ILE A 465 -17.84 -13.47 20.11
CA ILE A 465 -16.85 -14.53 20.19
C ILE A 465 -16.52 -14.97 18.75
N PRO A 466 -15.28 -14.79 18.29
CA PRO A 466 -14.89 -15.23 16.95
C PRO A 466 -14.90 -16.75 16.83
N ASN A 467 -15.15 -17.23 15.62
CA ASN A 467 -14.85 -18.60 15.26
C ASN A 467 -13.32 -18.80 15.19
N PRO A 468 -12.74 -19.77 15.91
CA PRO A 468 -11.28 -19.99 15.97
C PRO A 468 -10.59 -20.23 14.63
N ASN A 469 -11.29 -20.76 13.62
CA ASN A 469 -10.72 -21.04 12.29
C ASN A 469 -11.05 -19.97 11.22
N GLY A 470 -11.55 -18.81 11.66
CA GLY A 470 -11.82 -17.65 10.81
C GLY A 470 -13.26 -17.56 10.29
N GLY A 471 -13.59 -16.38 9.75
CA GLY A 471 -14.79 -16.17 8.94
C GLY A 471 -16.12 -16.08 9.69
N GLY A 472 -16.20 -15.57 10.92
CA GLY A 472 -17.51 -15.39 11.57
C GLY A 472 -17.44 -15.20 13.07
N TRP A 473 -18.60 -15.04 13.69
CA TRP A 473 -18.73 -14.80 15.13
C TRP A 473 -20.12 -15.20 15.63
N PHE A 474 -20.25 -15.37 16.95
CA PHE A 474 -21.56 -15.36 17.61
C PHE A 474 -21.53 -14.47 18.84
N TRP A 475 -22.70 -14.00 19.26
CA TRP A 475 -22.88 -13.04 20.34
C TRP A 475 -24.20 -13.29 21.05
N ASN A 476 -24.20 -13.18 22.38
CA ASN A 476 -25.39 -13.33 23.20
C ASN A 476 -25.57 -12.09 24.08
N THR A 477 -26.82 -11.69 24.30
CA THR A 477 -27.19 -10.72 25.33
C THR A 477 -27.92 -11.40 26.47
N THR A 478 -27.77 -10.84 27.66
CA THR A 478 -28.46 -11.26 28.87
C THR A 478 -29.22 -10.10 29.48
N GLU A 479 -30.16 -10.43 30.36
CA GLU A 479 -30.76 -9.47 31.28
C GLU A 479 -30.87 -10.09 32.67
N PRO A 480 -30.81 -9.27 33.75
CA PRO A 480 -30.91 -9.77 35.10
C PRO A 480 -32.32 -10.27 35.42
N VAL A 481 -32.40 -11.34 36.20
CA VAL A 481 -33.64 -11.84 36.83
C VAL A 481 -33.49 -11.91 38.34
N PRO A 482 -34.57 -11.74 39.11
CA PRO A 482 -34.52 -11.78 40.58
C PRO A 482 -33.89 -13.06 41.12
N HIS A 483 -34.11 -14.19 40.44
CA HIS A 483 -33.68 -15.51 40.87
C HIS A 483 -33.19 -16.34 39.67
N VAL A 484 -32.15 -17.16 39.87
CA VAL A 484 -31.74 -18.18 38.88
C VAL A 484 -32.85 -19.21 38.64
N ASN A 485 -33.66 -19.53 39.66
CA ASN A 485 -34.83 -20.42 39.60
C ASN A 485 -36.00 -19.78 40.39
N LYS A 486 -37.20 -19.71 39.81
CA LYS A 486 -38.42 -19.03 40.30
C LYS A 486 -39.26 -19.92 41.22
N THR A 487 -39.34 -21.24 40.99
CA THR A 487 -40.31 -22.13 41.64
C THR A 487 -39.71 -23.04 42.72
N VAL A 488 -38.39 -23.24 42.72
CA VAL A 488 -37.76 -24.23 43.60
C VAL A 488 -37.87 -23.79 45.06
N SER A 489 -38.74 -24.49 45.79
CA SER A 489 -38.81 -24.45 47.25
C SER A 489 -37.45 -24.86 47.84
N LEU A 490 -36.87 -24.03 48.72
CA LEU A 490 -35.57 -24.24 49.39
C LEU A 490 -35.28 -25.72 49.70
N PRO A 491 -34.08 -26.26 49.38
CA PRO A 491 -33.67 -27.54 49.95
C PRO A 491 -33.65 -27.40 51.47
N SER A 492 -34.35 -28.28 52.18
CA SER A 492 -34.25 -28.36 53.64
C SER A 492 -32.85 -28.90 54.02
N PRO A 493 -32.15 -28.30 55.01
CA PRO A 493 -32.65 -27.32 55.98
C PRO A 493 -32.66 -25.87 55.43
N PRO A 494 -33.55 -25.00 55.95
CA PRO A 494 -33.66 -23.63 55.48
C PRO A 494 -32.32 -22.91 55.64
N SER A 495 -31.81 -22.39 54.51
CA SER A 495 -30.88 -21.28 54.55
C SER A 495 -31.47 -20.16 55.42
N PRO A 496 -30.65 -19.34 56.10
CA PRO A 496 -31.16 -18.24 56.91
C PRO A 496 -32.18 -17.40 56.12
N PRO A 497 -33.26 -16.92 56.75
CA PRO A 497 -34.38 -16.24 56.08
C PRO A 497 -34.00 -14.96 55.30
N ASP A 498 -32.73 -14.57 55.30
CA ASP A 498 -32.18 -13.35 54.68
C ASP A 498 -31.16 -13.62 53.56
N THR A 499 -30.98 -14.87 53.09
CA THR A 499 -30.24 -15.11 51.84
C THR A 499 -31.20 -15.12 50.65
N PRO A 500 -31.39 -13.99 49.92
CA PRO A 500 -32.11 -14.02 48.66
C PRO A 500 -31.44 -15.03 47.73
N TYR A 501 -32.22 -15.82 46.99
CA TYR A 501 -31.68 -16.66 45.92
C TYR A 501 -30.73 -15.81 45.07
N PRO A 502 -29.60 -16.37 44.61
CA PRO A 502 -28.68 -15.59 43.80
C PRO A 502 -29.45 -15.02 42.61
N ALA A 503 -29.33 -13.70 42.42
CA ALA A 503 -29.81 -13.06 41.21
C ALA A 503 -29.18 -13.78 40.01
N GLY A 504 -29.98 -14.02 38.99
CA GLY A 504 -29.56 -14.71 37.79
C GLY A 504 -29.45 -13.77 36.60
N GLU A 505 -28.90 -14.28 35.52
CA GLU A 505 -29.01 -13.66 34.20
C GLU A 505 -29.70 -14.64 33.27
N ARG A 506 -30.68 -14.18 32.48
CA ARG A 506 -31.34 -14.98 31.45
C ARG A 506 -30.95 -14.45 30.07
N PRO A 507 -30.88 -15.31 29.04
CA PRO A 507 -30.57 -14.86 27.69
C PRO A 507 -31.75 -14.14 27.05
N THR A 508 -31.46 -13.05 26.35
CA THR A 508 -32.47 -12.21 25.66
C THR A 508 -32.33 -12.23 24.15
N ARG A 509 -31.13 -12.48 23.64
CA ARG A 509 -30.86 -12.60 22.21
C ARG A 509 -29.58 -13.40 21.98
N ALA A 510 -29.58 -14.18 20.92
CA ALA A 510 -28.40 -14.82 20.38
C ALA A 510 -28.30 -14.48 18.88
N GLN A 511 -27.12 -14.07 18.43
CA GLN A 511 -26.84 -13.73 17.03
C GLN A 511 -25.56 -14.43 16.56
N ALA A 512 -25.49 -14.76 15.28
CA ALA A 512 -24.28 -15.28 14.66
C ALA A 512 -24.14 -14.84 13.20
N CYS A 513 -22.90 -14.66 12.78
CA CYS A 513 -22.50 -14.52 11.39
C CYS A 513 -21.78 -15.81 10.97
N LEU A 514 -22.45 -16.61 10.13
CA LEU A 514 -22.05 -17.98 9.81
C LEU A 514 -21.51 -18.07 8.39
N THR A 515 -20.28 -18.53 8.20
CA THR A 515 -19.70 -18.81 6.87
C THR A 515 -19.52 -20.30 6.62
N ARG A 516 -19.00 -20.65 5.45
CA ARG A 516 -18.61 -22.04 5.10
C ARG A 516 -17.52 -22.63 6.00
N GLN A 517 -16.79 -21.79 6.74
CA GLN A 517 -15.77 -22.21 7.70
C GLN A 517 -16.34 -22.40 9.11
N THR A 518 -17.66 -22.34 9.27
CA THR A 518 -18.34 -22.58 10.56
C THR A 518 -18.15 -24.02 10.99
N GLU A 519 -17.41 -24.22 12.08
CA GLU A 519 -17.20 -25.52 12.69
C GLU A 519 -18.25 -25.83 13.75
N GLU A 520 -18.25 -27.08 14.21
CA GLU A 520 -19.05 -27.46 15.37
C GLU A 520 -18.52 -26.76 16.64
N GLY A 521 -19.42 -26.15 17.39
CA GLY A 521 -19.15 -25.51 18.66
C GLY A 521 -19.05 -26.53 19.80
N THR A 522 -19.37 -26.09 21.02
CA THR A 522 -19.17 -26.92 22.22
C THR A 522 -20.48 -27.48 22.76
N GLY A 523 -20.38 -28.43 23.70
CA GLY A 523 -21.54 -28.99 24.40
C GLY A 523 -22.20 -28.01 25.38
N THR A 524 -22.94 -28.56 26.34
CA THR A 524 -23.67 -27.79 27.35
C THR A 524 -22.96 -27.85 28.70
N SER A 525 -23.21 -26.89 29.57
CA SER A 525 -22.70 -26.87 30.96
C SER A 525 -23.76 -26.39 31.94
N ASP A 526 -23.49 -26.61 33.22
CA ASP A 526 -24.26 -26.11 34.34
C ASP A 526 -23.53 -24.97 35.07
N PRO A 527 -24.28 -24.14 35.82
CA PRO A 527 -25.74 -24.01 35.84
C PRO A 527 -26.29 -23.18 34.66
N ILE A 528 -27.56 -23.36 34.30
CA ILE A 528 -28.32 -22.43 33.44
C ILE A 528 -29.59 -21.94 34.17
N THR A 529 -29.99 -20.71 33.92
CA THR A 529 -31.19 -20.09 34.51
C THR A 529 -32.46 -20.85 34.14
N GLY A 530 -33.28 -21.16 35.14
CA GLY A 530 -34.54 -21.90 35.03
C GLY A 530 -34.40 -23.42 34.92
N TRP A 531 -33.21 -24.00 35.07
CA TRP A 531 -33.04 -25.46 34.91
C TRP A 531 -33.81 -26.26 35.96
N GLU A 532 -33.72 -25.87 37.23
CA GLU A 532 -34.39 -26.58 38.31
C GLU A 532 -35.90 -26.33 38.28
N ASP A 533 -36.34 -25.15 37.84
CA ASP A 533 -37.76 -24.85 37.60
C ASP A 533 -38.36 -25.79 36.54
N ALA A 534 -37.59 -26.13 35.50
CA ALA A 534 -38.03 -27.05 34.46
C ALA A 534 -38.13 -28.49 35.00
N GLU A 535 -37.20 -28.90 35.88
CA GLU A 535 -37.23 -30.20 36.55
C GLU A 535 -38.43 -30.31 37.50
N GLU A 536 -38.71 -29.25 38.26
CA GLU A 536 -39.86 -29.18 39.16
C GLU A 536 -41.18 -29.18 38.38
N PHE A 537 -41.30 -28.38 37.31
CA PHE A 537 -42.48 -28.40 36.44
C PHE A 537 -42.76 -29.80 35.90
N LYS A 538 -41.71 -30.48 35.43
CA LYS A 538 -41.81 -31.86 34.95
C LYS A 538 -42.30 -32.81 36.05
N ALA A 539 -41.77 -32.68 37.27
CA ALA A 539 -42.18 -33.51 38.42
C ALA A 539 -43.64 -33.24 38.84
N ASN A 540 -44.03 -31.97 38.95
CA ASN A 540 -45.37 -31.55 39.35
C ASN A 540 -46.47 -31.99 38.37
N ASN A 541 -46.11 -32.16 37.09
CA ASN A 541 -47.03 -32.66 36.06
C ASN A 541 -46.93 -34.18 35.84
N GLY A 542 -46.14 -34.91 36.63
CA GLY A 542 -45.99 -36.36 36.50
C GLY A 542 -45.41 -36.81 35.16
N LEU A 543 -44.57 -35.98 34.53
CA LEU A 543 -44.07 -36.22 33.17
C LEU A 543 -42.74 -36.98 33.18
N THR A 544 -42.61 -37.99 32.32
CA THR A 544 -41.37 -38.77 32.15
C THR A 544 -40.50 -38.28 30.98
N TYR A 545 -40.89 -37.17 30.35
CA TYR A 545 -40.23 -36.63 29.16
C TYR A 545 -38.82 -36.10 29.43
N GLN A 546 -37.96 -36.11 28.43
CA GLN A 546 -36.59 -35.63 28.55
C GLN A 546 -36.53 -34.10 28.40
N LEU A 547 -35.86 -33.44 29.35
CA LEU A 547 -35.45 -32.04 29.27
C LEU A 547 -34.09 -31.94 28.56
N ALA A 548 -33.81 -30.79 27.97
CA ALA A 548 -32.56 -30.48 27.32
C ALA A 548 -32.15 -29.04 27.60
N ARG A 549 -30.84 -28.81 27.58
CA ARG A 549 -30.26 -27.46 27.53
C ARG A 549 -30.19 -27.06 26.06
N CYS A 550 -31.25 -26.42 25.57
CA CYS A 550 -31.34 -26.02 24.17
C CYS A 550 -30.36 -24.92 23.87
N HIS A 551 -29.57 -25.09 22.81
CA HIS A 551 -28.76 -24.01 22.25
C HIS A 551 -29.64 -22.98 21.54
N LEU A 552 -29.35 -21.69 21.69
CA LEU A 552 -29.96 -20.61 20.90
C LEU A 552 -29.30 -20.51 19.53
N ILE A 553 -27.97 -20.45 19.48
CA ILE A 553 -27.17 -20.79 18.30
C ILE A 553 -26.72 -22.23 18.45
N ALA A 554 -27.19 -23.13 17.57
CA ALA A 554 -26.90 -24.55 17.64
C ALA A 554 -25.39 -24.86 17.65
N ASN A 555 -24.99 -25.93 18.35
CA ASN A 555 -23.59 -26.36 18.35
C ASN A 555 -23.09 -26.69 16.94
N ILE A 556 -23.93 -27.33 16.12
CA ILE A 556 -23.64 -27.61 14.70
C ILE A 556 -23.46 -26.35 13.83
N LEU A 557 -23.80 -25.16 14.35
CA LEU A 557 -23.60 -23.86 13.70
C LEU A 557 -22.54 -23.02 14.46
N GLY A 558 -21.65 -23.67 15.22
CA GLY A 558 -20.57 -23.00 15.96
C GLY A 558 -20.95 -22.44 17.32
N GLY A 559 -22.21 -22.61 17.75
CA GLY A 559 -22.66 -22.18 19.07
C GLY A 559 -21.97 -22.92 20.22
N LYS A 560 -21.67 -22.21 21.30
CA LYS A 560 -20.94 -22.75 22.46
C LYS A 560 -21.80 -22.65 23.70
N GLY A 561 -21.66 -23.58 24.63
CA GLY A 561 -22.44 -23.62 25.88
C GLY A 561 -21.68 -24.16 27.10
N THR A 562 -20.36 -24.35 27.01
CA THR A 562 -19.57 -25.05 28.04
C THR A 562 -18.86 -24.14 29.05
N SER A 563 -18.77 -22.82 28.79
CA SER A 563 -18.09 -21.87 29.68
C SER A 563 -19.07 -20.91 30.34
N GLU A 564 -18.62 -20.21 31.39
CA GLU A 564 -19.40 -19.15 32.05
C GLU A 564 -19.84 -18.05 31.08
N LEU A 565 -19.00 -17.68 30.13
CA LEU A 565 -19.33 -16.69 29.11
C LEU A 565 -20.32 -17.21 28.06
N THR A 566 -20.30 -18.52 27.76
CA THR A 566 -21.04 -19.10 26.63
C THR A 566 -22.32 -19.83 27.03
N ARG A 567 -22.51 -20.17 28.33
CA ARG A 567 -23.73 -20.82 28.82
C ARG A 567 -25.01 -20.00 28.60
N PHE A 568 -24.91 -18.68 28.38
CA PHE A 568 -26.04 -17.84 27.98
C PHE A 568 -26.51 -18.09 26.54
N ASN A 569 -25.86 -18.99 25.81
CA ASN A 569 -26.42 -19.56 24.60
C ASN A 569 -27.43 -20.69 24.90
N LEU A 570 -27.76 -20.96 26.17
CA LEU A 570 -28.58 -22.10 26.58
C LEU A 570 -29.87 -21.66 27.29
N VAL A 571 -30.96 -22.37 27.01
CA VAL A 571 -32.23 -22.26 27.75
C VAL A 571 -32.77 -23.65 28.11
N PRO A 572 -33.50 -23.80 29.24
CA PRO A 572 -34.23 -25.03 29.54
C PRO A 572 -35.34 -25.29 28.52
N CYS A 573 -35.43 -26.51 28.02
CA CYS A 573 -36.42 -26.86 27.01
C CYS A 573 -36.79 -28.35 27.00
N TRP A 574 -37.84 -28.70 26.27
CA TRP A 574 -38.12 -30.10 25.96
C TRP A 574 -37.20 -30.64 24.86
N GLN A 575 -36.56 -31.79 25.12
CA GLN A 575 -35.78 -32.52 24.12
C GLN A 575 -36.66 -32.87 22.91
N SER A 576 -37.79 -33.54 23.15
CA SER A 576 -38.76 -33.88 22.12
C SER A 576 -39.85 -32.80 22.00
N GLY A 577 -39.44 -31.56 21.74
CA GLY A 577 -40.29 -30.36 21.64
C GLY A 577 -39.54 -29.25 20.94
N MET A 578 -39.25 -28.16 21.64
CA MET A 578 -38.47 -27.03 21.12
C MET A 578 -37.10 -27.43 20.54
N ASN A 579 -36.41 -28.41 21.14
CA ASN A 579 -35.11 -28.88 20.63
C ASN A 579 -35.25 -29.63 19.29
N THR A 580 -35.78 -30.87 19.33
CA THR A 580 -35.77 -31.80 18.19
C THR A 580 -37.16 -32.25 17.69
N GLY A 581 -38.24 -31.53 18.03
CA GLY A 581 -39.60 -31.77 17.51
C GLY A 581 -39.79 -31.44 16.02
N LYS A 582 -41.04 -31.38 15.55
CA LYS A 582 -41.40 -30.94 14.19
C LYS A 582 -42.66 -30.04 14.21
N PRO A 583 -42.59 -28.76 13.81
CA PRO A 583 -41.36 -27.97 13.66
C PRO A 583 -40.67 -27.76 15.02
N SER A 584 -39.35 -27.60 15.02
CA SER A 584 -38.55 -27.24 16.20
C SER A 584 -37.38 -26.35 15.79
N MET A 585 -36.53 -25.93 16.74
CA MET A 585 -35.30 -25.21 16.41
C MET A 585 -34.45 -26.01 15.41
N ARG A 586 -34.31 -27.32 15.64
CA ARG A 586 -33.63 -28.24 14.72
C ARG A 586 -34.12 -28.19 13.28
N THR A 587 -35.42 -27.94 13.06
CA THR A 587 -35.98 -27.82 11.69
C THR A 587 -35.30 -26.70 10.91
N TYR A 588 -35.11 -25.53 11.54
CA TYR A 588 -34.55 -24.34 10.90
C TYR A 588 -33.03 -24.34 10.91
N GLU A 589 -32.41 -24.87 11.97
CA GLU A 589 -30.97 -25.09 12.04
C GLU A 589 -30.46 -25.98 10.89
N LEU A 590 -31.22 -27.03 10.52
CA LEU A 590 -30.89 -27.90 9.38
C LEU A 590 -30.89 -27.14 8.04
N ILE A 591 -31.64 -26.05 7.91
CA ILE A 591 -31.65 -25.22 6.70
C ILE A 591 -30.32 -24.46 6.61
N ALA A 592 -29.93 -23.75 7.69
CA ALA A 592 -28.65 -23.06 7.77
C ALA A 592 -27.46 -24.03 7.64
N GLN A 593 -27.50 -25.17 8.34
CA GLN A 593 -26.43 -26.19 8.31
C GLN A 593 -26.13 -26.66 6.89
N LYS A 594 -27.16 -26.89 6.08
CA LYS A 594 -26.99 -27.33 4.68
C LYS A 594 -26.24 -26.32 3.83
N LEU A 595 -26.33 -25.03 4.13
CA LEU A 595 -25.62 -23.98 3.38
C LEU A 595 -24.19 -23.80 3.88
N VAL A 596 -23.97 -23.83 5.20
CA VAL A 596 -22.61 -23.64 5.75
C VAL A 596 -21.74 -24.89 5.65
N GLN A 597 -22.30 -26.10 5.81
CA GLN A 597 -21.56 -27.37 5.85
C GLN A 597 -21.85 -28.29 4.65
N GLY A 598 -22.81 -27.93 3.78
CA GLY A 598 -23.15 -28.76 2.62
C GLY A 598 -22.21 -28.58 1.43
N THR A 599 -22.30 -29.53 0.50
CA THR A 599 -21.65 -29.45 -0.83
C THR A 599 -22.49 -28.66 -1.85
N THR A 600 -23.66 -28.18 -1.44
CA THR A 600 -24.61 -27.49 -2.32
C THR A 600 -24.08 -26.08 -2.64
N PRO A 601 -24.00 -25.68 -3.91
CA PRO A 601 -23.52 -24.36 -4.32
C PRO A 601 -24.55 -23.29 -3.91
N GLY A 602 -24.43 -22.75 -2.70
CA GLY A 602 -25.39 -21.78 -2.15
C GLY A 602 -24.77 -20.58 -1.45
N LEU A 603 -23.56 -20.69 -0.89
CA LEU A 603 -22.79 -19.58 -0.32
C LEU A 603 -21.45 -19.43 -1.03
N GLY A 604 -21.12 -18.22 -1.47
CA GLY A 604 -19.79 -17.81 -1.89
C GLY A 604 -18.77 -17.87 -0.74
N THR A 605 -17.49 -17.69 -1.06
CA THR A 605 -16.40 -17.68 -0.05
C THR A 605 -16.48 -16.48 0.89
N SER A 606 -17.15 -15.42 0.47
CA SER A 606 -17.32 -14.17 1.22
C SER A 606 -18.79 -13.89 1.57
N ASP A 607 -19.70 -14.83 1.30
CA ASP A 607 -21.09 -14.74 1.77
C ASP A 607 -21.19 -15.28 3.20
N ALA A 608 -22.21 -14.84 3.94
CA ALA A 608 -22.51 -15.36 5.27
C ALA A 608 -24.02 -15.45 5.51
N ILE A 609 -24.41 -16.23 6.51
CA ILE A 609 -25.77 -16.22 7.05
C ILE A 609 -25.74 -15.37 8.31
N PHE A 610 -26.56 -14.32 8.35
CA PHE A 610 -26.91 -13.68 9.60
C PHE A 610 -28.05 -14.47 10.24
N TYR A 611 -27.82 -14.95 11.46
CA TYR A 611 -28.72 -15.86 12.16
C TYR A 611 -29.05 -15.28 13.54
N GLN A 612 -30.34 -15.21 13.89
CA GLN A 612 -30.78 -14.65 15.17
C GLN A 612 -31.84 -15.52 15.85
N VAL A 613 -31.72 -15.65 17.17
CA VAL A 613 -32.71 -16.28 18.04
C VAL A 613 -33.00 -15.41 19.25
N THR A 614 -34.28 -15.18 19.52
CA THR A 614 -34.79 -14.35 20.61
C THR A 614 -35.71 -15.17 21.48
N PRO A 615 -35.31 -15.54 22.71
CA PRO A 615 -36.20 -16.15 23.69
C PRO A 615 -37.38 -15.24 24.04
N VAL A 616 -38.57 -15.81 24.18
CA VAL A 616 -39.80 -15.11 24.55
C VAL A 616 -40.21 -15.56 25.95
N TYR A 617 -40.34 -14.61 26.88
CA TYR A 617 -40.71 -14.85 28.27
C TYR A 617 -42.12 -14.28 28.55
N ASN A 618 -42.81 -14.82 29.56
CA ASN A 618 -44.14 -14.32 29.94
C ASN A 618 -44.06 -12.94 30.59
N ASP A 619 -43.08 -12.78 31.48
CA ASP A 619 -42.94 -11.60 32.32
C ASP A 619 -41.45 -11.31 32.66
N PRO A 620 -41.15 -10.17 33.30
CA PRO A 620 -39.78 -9.82 33.69
C PRO A 620 -39.13 -10.78 34.71
N GLU A 621 -39.89 -11.63 35.38
CA GLU A 621 -39.41 -12.57 36.40
C GLU A 621 -39.25 -14.01 35.87
N SER A 622 -39.77 -14.32 34.68
CA SER A 622 -39.64 -15.65 34.06
C SER A 622 -38.16 -16.08 33.95
N THR A 623 -37.87 -17.33 34.27
CA THR A 623 -36.52 -17.90 34.12
C THR A 623 -36.45 -18.83 32.91
N ILE A 624 -37.60 -19.32 32.43
CA ILE A 624 -37.72 -20.21 31.27
C ILE A 624 -38.56 -19.52 30.19
N PRO A 625 -38.12 -19.51 28.92
CA PRO A 625 -38.91 -18.93 27.85
C PRO A 625 -40.10 -19.84 27.48
N VAL A 626 -41.23 -19.22 27.12
CA VAL A 626 -42.40 -19.91 26.54
C VAL A 626 -42.18 -20.38 25.10
N GLY A 627 -41.12 -19.89 24.47
CA GLY A 627 -40.70 -20.23 23.12
C GLY A 627 -39.56 -19.35 22.66
N VAL A 628 -39.14 -19.52 21.40
CA VAL A 628 -38.13 -18.67 20.76
C VAL A 628 -38.65 -18.17 19.42
N THR A 629 -38.30 -16.94 19.06
CA THR A 629 -38.43 -16.44 17.69
C THR A 629 -37.07 -16.58 17.01
N MET A 630 -37.03 -17.16 15.82
CA MET A 630 -35.82 -17.36 15.04
C MET A 630 -35.97 -16.69 13.68
N ASN A 631 -34.91 -16.08 13.16
CA ASN A 631 -34.84 -15.64 11.77
C ASN A 631 -33.43 -15.83 11.23
N ALA A 632 -33.31 -15.94 9.91
CA ALA A 632 -32.03 -15.94 9.24
C ALA A 632 -32.16 -15.43 7.80
N HIS A 633 -31.14 -14.72 7.36
CA HIS A 633 -30.97 -14.28 5.97
C HIS A 633 -29.52 -14.49 5.52
N ILE A 634 -29.34 -14.73 4.22
CA ILE A 634 -28.05 -14.78 3.57
C ILE A 634 -27.66 -13.35 3.21
N GLU A 635 -26.49 -12.92 3.67
CA GLU A 635 -25.85 -11.69 3.26
C GLU A 635 -24.77 -12.03 2.23
N ARG A 636 -24.93 -11.52 1.02
CA ARG A 636 -24.02 -11.75 -0.08
C ARG A 636 -22.88 -10.74 -0.04
N ALA A 637 -21.74 -11.16 -0.58
CA ALA A 637 -20.58 -10.28 -0.80
C ALA A 637 -20.95 -9.04 -1.64
N ASP A 638 -21.92 -9.17 -2.57
CA ASP A 638 -22.40 -8.08 -3.42
C ASP A 638 -23.33 -7.08 -2.71
N GLY A 639 -23.58 -7.27 -1.41
CA GLY A 639 -24.46 -6.44 -0.59
C GLY A 639 -25.94 -6.83 -0.65
N THR A 640 -26.33 -7.81 -1.48
CA THR A 640 -27.71 -8.30 -1.52
C THR A 640 -28.03 -9.19 -0.31
N THR A 641 -29.32 -9.26 0.03
CA THR A 641 -29.83 -10.08 1.12
C THR A 641 -30.94 -10.99 0.63
N GLU A 642 -30.91 -12.26 1.03
CA GLU A 642 -31.91 -13.29 0.69
C GLU A 642 -32.43 -13.94 1.98
N ASP A 643 -33.75 -13.93 2.19
CA ASP A 643 -34.34 -14.60 3.35
C ASP A 643 -34.09 -16.11 3.30
N LEU A 644 -33.49 -16.65 4.35
CA LEU A 644 -33.31 -18.09 4.50
C LEU A 644 -34.55 -18.72 5.15
N PHE A 645 -35.06 -18.06 6.18
CA PHE A 645 -36.39 -18.26 6.73
C PHE A 645 -36.84 -17.00 7.48
N PRO A 646 -38.14 -16.66 7.43
CA PRO A 646 -38.68 -15.47 8.09
C PRO A 646 -38.71 -15.66 9.62
N ASP A 647 -39.26 -14.68 10.35
CA ASP A 647 -39.52 -14.81 11.78
C ASP A 647 -40.43 -16.01 12.07
N VAL A 648 -39.84 -17.08 12.60
CA VAL A 648 -40.52 -18.32 12.98
C VAL A 648 -40.55 -18.48 14.48
N TYR A 649 -41.73 -18.78 15.02
CA TYR A 649 -41.91 -18.98 16.46
C TYR A 649 -41.95 -20.46 16.80
N VAL A 650 -41.08 -20.90 17.69
CA VAL A 650 -41.00 -22.28 18.19
C VAL A 650 -41.41 -22.31 19.66
N THR A 651 -42.54 -22.93 19.97
CA THR A 651 -43.03 -23.03 21.35
C THR A 651 -42.19 -23.96 22.21
N ASN A 652 -42.03 -23.64 23.49
CA ASN A 652 -41.37 -24.51 24.48
C ASN A 652 -42.32 -25.55 25.07
N THR A 653 -43.12 -26.19 24.21
CA THR A 653 -44.10 -27.23 24.59
C THR A 653 -43.57 -28.63 24.32
N TYR A 654 -44.19 -29.64 24.94
CA TYR A 654 -43.84 -31.02 24.63
C TYR A 654 -44.40 -31.37 23.24
N ARG A 655 -43.49 -31.69 22.30
CA ARG A 655 -43.79 -31.84 20.88
C ARG A 655 -44.52 -30.59 20.36
N ASN A 656 -45.32 -30.72 19.30
CA ASN A 656 -46.18 -29.64 18.80
C ASN A 656 -47.63 -29.80 19.30
N THR A 657 -47.80 -30.07 20.60
CA THR A 657 -49.13 -30.34 21.19
C THR A 657 -49.78 -29.10 21.78
N GLY A 658 -49.02 -28.03 22.02
CA GLY A 658 -49.50 -26.86 22.78
C GLY A 658 -49.64 -27.13 24.28
N LEU A 659 -49.37 -28.36 24.74
CA LEU A 659 -49.47 -28.75 26.15
C LEU A 659 -48.09 -28.75 26.80
N TYR A 660 -48.08 -28.55 28.12
CA TYR A 660 -46.88 -28.61 28.95
C TYR A 660 -45.80 -27.62 28.51
N ASN A 661 -46.17 -26.35 28.30
CA ASN A 661 -45.18 -25.30 28.06
C ASN A 661 -44.30 -25.13 29.31
N LEU A 662 -42.97 -25.15 29.15
CA LEU A 662 -42.03 -24.97 30.27
C LEU A 662 -41.88 -23.52 30.72
N GLY A 663 -42.28 -22.55 29.89
CA GLY A 663 -42.15 -21.13 30.24
C GLY A 663 -43.00 -20.77 31.45
N ASN A 664 -42.40 -20.02 32.38
CA ASN A 664 -42.97 -19.67 33.69
C ASN A 664 -43.14 -18.16 33.91
#